data_AF-A0A1B0AYM9-F1
#
_entry.id   AF-A0A1B0AYM9-F1
#
_cell.length_a   1.000
_cell.length_b   1.000
_cell.length_c   1.000
_cell.angle_alpha   90.00
_cell.angle_beta   90.00
_cell.angle_gamma   90.00
#
_symmetry.space_group_name_H-M   'P 1'
#
loop_
_entity.id
_entity.type
_entity.pdbx_description
1 polymer ?
#
loop_
_entity_poly.entity_id
_entity_poly.type
_entity_poly.pdbx_seq_one_letter_code
_entity_poly.pdbx_strand_id
1 'polypeptide(L)'
;MACATSVLRCLAFSLNFITCMFGILVAGSCIYSLIVSNGSDIVTVPSVSGLTLSIILAFSAGLGCFIVSQNTTRLMWTYLTLMILLMVAQIVAIFFASIDFRTLAYKVVSNAWDAQIVDPSAMASYEIQFECCGKFGPTDYRNFGQDMPISCYTNGNSTDANDYFTIGCLEKITSLFAIGEDLEKISNWLLIGRQLSSIRNLCSQPNKPGKAQKLLLEDVSWIRLDKISTHHQQDIFTFSKLLHSTFNTKTIASEIFVMGLRFQQLKKLWMLYLFLLFFAFFMFALSINLYVTTLQSNGQEQLQPKPPPKRRSLWPIRNIVAHYIGRGDIYGNMTADDYNINLFNPIAGEGANGRPVIVPVKDRFRMQRFFRLNSFNVLASDRIPLNRSLKDYRTQECRNEVYKLDELPTTSVVIVFHNEAWSVLLRTITSVISRTPQQLLKEIILVDDASDRSYLKRQLENYINVLSVPTRLFRMANRSGLVSARLMGAQHARGDVLVFLDAHCECSRGWMEPLLQRIKESPKSVICPVIDIISDDNFSYTKTFENHWGAFNWQLSFRWFSSERRGTSLRETPTRPIKTPAMAGGLFAIDRKYFYAVGSYDEQMKIWGGENVEMSFRIWQCGGSVEISPCSHVGHVFRSSTPYTFPGGMSEVLGKNLARAAMVWMDEWQYFVMLYTSGLSLNMRDKVDVSSRLALREKLQCKPFSWYLENVWPEHFFPAHDRFFGKIIWLDGETECAQAYTHHMKNIPGHRISREWTRVIREIDSNADQFMSLIDLDRDKCLRPVKEDAPRTSLQPITVGDCNAHHQTMDIYVITPSGKVMTNNNICLTYSEPKQSVIQMLKNRNATTTNVQLTQCLANDSRQLWDYDLDTQHISHRETKLCLTLKSALTGGRTQKSEKIVMAIECDFKDITQKWGLIPLPWKI
;
A
#
# COMPACT_ATOMS: atom_id res chain seq x y z
N MET A 1 49.18 -46.17 32.27
CA MET A 1 48.13 -45.99 31.24
C MET A 1 46.98 -45.04 31.63
N ALA A 2 46.81 -44.65 32.90
CA ALA A 2 45.77 -43.69 33.31
C ALA A 2 46.07 -42.20 32.99
N CYS A 3 47.34 -41.82 32.81
CA CYS A 3 47.69 -40.42 32.50
C CYS A 3 47.35 -40.05 31.04
N ALA A 4 47.56 -40.96 30.09
CA ALA A 4 47.25 -40.73 28.67
C ALA A 4 45.75 -40.56 28.39
N THR A 5 44.89 -41.31 29.09
CA THR A 5 43.43 -41.22 28.93
C THR A 5 42.85 -39.93 29.50
N SER A 6 43.45 -39.37 30.56
CA SER A 6 43.06 -38.08 31.13
C SER A 6 43.44 -36.91 30.21
N VAL A 7 44.66 -36.95 29.63
CA VAL A 7 45.14 -35.92 28.69
C VAL A 7 44.30 -35.87 27.41
N LEU A 8 43.95 -37.03 26.84
CA LEU A 8 43.05 -37.09 25.67
C LEU A 8 41.64 -36.56 25.95
N ARG A 9 41.12 -36.75 27.18
CA ARG A 9 39.82 -36.19 27.59
C ARG A 9 39.86 -34.68 27.75
N CYS A 10 40.91 -34.15 28.38
CA CYS A 10 41.11 -32.70 28.47
C CYS A 10 41.28 -32.06 27.09
N LEU A 11 41.99 -32.71 26.17
CA LEU A 11 42.14 -32.23 24.78
C LEU A 11 40.82 -32.26 24.02
N ALA A 12 40.04 -33.34 24.12
CA ALA A 12 38.74 -33.44 23.47
C ALA A 12 37.74 -32.41 24.04
N PHE A 13 37.73 -32.19 25.37
CA PHE A 13 36.90 -31.16 25.99
C PHE A 13 37.30 -29.75 25.52
N SER A 14 38.60 -29.47 25.49
CA SER A 14 39.13 -28.17 25.05
C SER A 14 38.80 -27.88 23.58
N LEU A 15 38.95 -28.87 22.71
CA LEU A 15 38.63 -28.73 21.29
C LEU A 15 37.13 -28.48 21.07
N ASN A 16 36.25 -29.23 21.74
CA ASN A 16 34.81 -28.99 21.65
C ASN A 16 34.41 -27.64 22.23
N PHE A 17 35.04 -27.19 23.32
CA PHE A 17 34.78 -25.87 23.88
C PHE A 17 35.17 -24.74 22.92
N ILE A 18 36.34 -24.86 22.26
CA ILE A 18 36.79 -23.90 21.25
C ILE A 18 35.84 -23.88 20.04
N THR A 19 35.37 -25.05 19.58
CA THR A 19 34.40 -25.15 18.48
C THR A 19 33.05 -24.51 18.85
N CYS A 20 32.60 -24.66 20.10
CA CYS A 20 31.39 -24.01 20.61
C CYS A 20 31.53 -22.47 20.57
N MET A 21 32.65 -21.94 21.08
CA MET A 21 32.92 -20.50 21.04
C MET A 21 32.98 -19.96 19.61
N PHE A 22 33.59 -20.70 18.68
CA PHE A 22 33.64 -20.31 17.27
C PHE A 22 32.24 -20.27 16.63
N GLY A 23 31.39 -21.26 16.91
CA GLY A 23 29.99 -21.27 16.45
C GLY A 23 29.20 -20.06 16.95
N ILE A 24 29.37 -19.65 18.21
CA ILE A 24 28.71 -18.47 18.77
C ILE A 24 29.20 -17.17 18.12
N LEU A 25 30.50 -17.04 17.86
CA LEU A 25 31.06 -15.87 17.19
C LEU A 25 30.55 -15.73 15.74
N VAL A 26 30.48 -16.84 14.99
CA VAL A 26 29.92 -16.84 13.63
C VAL A 26 28.43 -16.50 13.64
N ALA A 27 27.65 -17.04 14.59
CA ALA A 27 26.25 -16.66 14.77
C ALA A 27 26.09 -15.15 15.02
N GLY A 28 26.92 -14.58 15.88
CA GLY A 28 26.97 -13.14 16.14
C GLY A 28 27.28 -12.30 14.90
N SER A 29 28.24 -12.75 14.08
CA SER A 29 28.58 -12.09 12.80
C SER A 29 27.43 -12.15 11.79
N CYS A 30 26.77 -13.30 11.65
CA CYS A 30 25.61 -13.44 10.76
C CYS A 30 24.42 -12.57 11.21
N ILE A 31 24.17 -12.47 12.53
CA ILE A 31 23.15 -11.58 13.10
C ILE A 31 23.49 -10.12 12.83
N TYR A 32 24.74 -9.72 13.05
CA TYR A 32 25.20 -8.37 12.75
C TYR A 32 25.01 -8.02 11.26
N SER A 33 25.40 -8.93 10.35
CA SER A 33 25.21 -8.77 8.91
C SER A 33 23.73 -8.65 8.52
N LEU A 34 22.83 -9.42 9.16
CA LEU A 34 21.37 -9.29 8.96
C LEU A 34 20.82 -7.95 9.45
N ILE A 35 21.33 -7.44 10.57
CA ILE A 35 20.90 -6.15 11.14
C ILE A 35 21.39 -4.97 10.27
N VAL A 36 22.63 -5.02 9.79
CA VAL A 36 23.24 -3.93 9.01
C VAL A 36 22.73 -3.88 7.57
N SER A 37 22.44 -5.03 6.97
CA SER A 37 22.06 -5.13 5.54
C SER A 37 20.59 -4.82 5.22
N ASN A 38 19.81 -4.40 6.23
CA ASN A 38 18.47 -3.82 6.13
C ASN A 38 17.50 -4.56 5.18
N GLY A 39 17.55 -5.90 5.20
CA GLY A 39 16.61 -6.76 4.47
C GLY A 39 16.87 -6.91 2.97
N SER A 40 18.09 -6.66 2.49
CA SER A 40 18.45 -7.02 1.11
C SER A 40 18.41 -8.55 0.92
N ASP A 41 17.58 -9.05 -0.01
CA ASP A 41 17.39 -10.48 -0.27
C ASP A 41 18.72 -11.22 -0.58
N ILE A 42 19.69 -10.49 -1.12
CA ILE A 42 21.02 -10.95 -1.51
C ILE A 42 21.88 -11.35 -0.30
N VAL A 43 21.77 -10.62 0.81
CA VAL A 43 22.56 -10.87 2.04
C VAL A 43 21.78 -11.74 3.03
N THR A 44 20.45 -11.71 2.94
CA THR A 44 19.56 -12.41 3.88
C THR A 44 19.69 -13.92 3.76
N VAL A 45 19.73 -14.48 2.55
CA VAL A 45 19.75 -15.95 2.36
C VAL A 45 21.05 -16.60 2.87
N PRO A 46 22.26 -16.11 2.51
CA PRO A 46 23.52 -16.66 3.04
C PRO A 46 23.68 -16.44 4.55
N SER A 47 23.18 -15.30 5.06
CA SER A 47 23.30 -14.99 6.49
C SER A 47 22.37 -15.86 7.35
N VAL A 48 21.17 -16.20 6.85
CA VAL A 48 20.24 -17.11 7.55
C VAL A 48 20.73 -18.56 7.49
N SER A 49 21.29 -19.02 6.36
CA SER A 49 21.86 -20.36 6.26
C SER A 49 23.10 -20.48 7.16
N GLY A 50 23.99 -19.49 7.16
CA GLY A 50 25.16 -19.40 8.05
C GLY A 50 24.77 -19.36 9.53
N LEU A 51 23.74 -18.59 9.89
CA LEU A 51 23.21 -18.56 11.25
C LEU A 51 22.70 -19.94 11.68
N THR A 52 21.96 -20.62 10.82
CA THR A 52 21.41 -21.95 11.11
C THR A 52 22.54 -22.97 11.33
N LEU A 53 23.57 -22.98 10.46
CA LEU A 53 24.72 -23.87 10.58
C LEU A 53 25.55 -23.58 11.84
N SER A 54 25.75 -22.30 12.18
CA SER A 54 26.52 -21.89 13.34
C SER A 54 25.86 -22.27 14.68
N ILE A 55 24.53 -22.18 14.77
CA ILE A 55 23.75 -22.63 15.93
C ILE A 55 23.84 -24.15 16.09
N ILE A 56 23.70 -24.90 15.00
CA ILE A 56 23.84 -26.37 15.01
C ILE A 56 25.24 -26.76 15.48
N LEU A 57 26.28 -26.07 15.01
CA LEU A 57 27.67 -26.31 15.40
C LEU A 57 27.94 -25.98 16.87
N ALA A 58 27.44 -24.84 17.37
CA ALA A 58 27.59 -24.47 18.78
C ALA A 58 26.90 -25.48 19.70
N PHE A 59 25.70 -25.93 19.32
CA PHE A 59 24.93 -26.90 20.09
C PHE A 59 25.57 -28.29 20.09
N SER A 60 26.04 -28.79 18.93
CA SER A 60 26.71 -30.09 18.85
C SER A 60 28.02 -30.11 19.64
N ALA A 61 28.79 -29.02 19.59
CA ALA A 61 30.02 -28.86 20.37
C ALA A 61 29.73 -28.77 21.89
N GLY A 62 28.67 -28.08 22.30
CA GLY A 62 28.21 -28.04 23.68
C GLY A 62 27.78 -29.41 24.23
N LEU A 63 27.04 -30.18 23.44
CA LEU A 63 26.73 -31.59 23.75
C LEU A 63 27.99 -32.44 23.83
N GLY A 64 28.99 -32.20 22.97
CA GLY A 64 30.30 -32.84 23.03
C GLY A 64 31.04 -32.62 24.35
N CYS A 65 31.07 -31.38 24.86
CA CYS A 65 31.63 -31.07 26.17
C CYS A 65 30.90 -31.83 27.30
N PHE A 66 29.57 -31.90 27.25
CA PHE A 66 28.77 -32.61 28.25
C PHE A 66 29.01 -34.12 28.19
N ILE A 67 29.10 -34.71 27.00
CA ILE A 67 29.27 -36.16 26.82
C ILE A 67 30.69 -36.60 27.20
N VAL A 68 31.73 -35.81 26.91
CA VAL A 68 33.11 -36.09 27.37
C VAL A 68 33.22 -36.08 28.89
N SER A 69 32.36 -35.30 29.58
CA SER A 69 32.28 -35.28 31.05
C SER A 69 31.57 -36.51 31.64
N GLN A 70 30.78 -37.24 30.85
CA GLN A 70 30.02 -38.41 31.26
C GLN A 70 30.78 -39.70 30.91
N ASN A 71 31.03 -40.58 31.88
CA ASN A 71 31.88 -41.78 31.70
C ASN A 71 31.12 -42.98 31.07
N THR A 72 30.23 -42.71 30.10
CA THR A 72 29.32 -43.72 29.50
C THR A 72 29.66 -44.00 28.03
N THR A 73 30.13 -45.22 27.75
CA THR A 73 30.54 -45.66 26.40
C THR A 73 29.43 -45.58 25.35
N ARG A 74 28.17 -45.83 25.74
CA ARG A 74 27.02 -45.78 24.82
C ARG A 74 26.73 -44.37 24.30
N LEU A 75 26.94 -43.35 25.14
CA LEU A 75 26.72 -41.94 24.81
C LEU A 75 27.82 -41.40 23.87
N MET A 76 29.03 -41.96 23.95
CA MET A 76 30.13 -41.64 23.04
C MET A 76 29.88 -42.15 21.61
N TRP A 77 29.33 -43.35 21.44
CA TRP A 77 29.02 -43.89 20.11
C TRP A 77 27.85 -43.16 19.43
N THR A 78 26.84 -42.72 20.20
CA THR A 78 25.77 -41.85 19.68
C THR A 78 26.29 -40.46 19.29
N TYR A 79 27.27 -39.94 20.01
CA TYR A 79 27.92 -38.68 19.65
C TYR A 79 28.77 -38.81 18.38
N LEU A 80 29.53 -39.90 18.24
CA LEU A 80 30.35 -40.18 17.07
C LEU A 80 29.51 -40.30 15.79
N THR A 81 28.38 -41.01 15.87
CA THR A 81 27.45 -41.16 14.74
C THR A 81 26.80 -39.83 14.34
N LEU A 82 26.42 -39.00 15.31
CA LEU A 82 25.90 -37.65 15.06
C LEU A 82 26.95 -36.74 14.40
N MET A 83 28.20 -36.77 14.86
CA MET A 83 29.30 -35.99 14.29
C MET A 83 29.61 -36.38 12.84
N ILE A 84 29.57 -37.67 12.52
CA ILE A 84 29.77 -38.15 11.14
C ILE A 84 28.61 -37.69 10.24
N LEU A 85 27.36 -37.79 10.70
CA LEU A 85 26.20 -37.31 9.94
C LEU A 85 26.26 -35.80 9.68
N LEU A 86 26.67 -35.01 10.68
CA LEU A 86 26.86 -33.57 10.52
C LEU A 86 27.99 -33.25 9.54
N MET A 87 29.10 -33.99 9.57
CA MET A 87 30.21 -33.82 8.64
C MET A 87 29.76 -34.14 7.20
N VAL A 88 28.98 -35.21 6.99
CA VAL A 88 28.42 -35.55 5.68
C VAL A 88 27.47 -34.45 5.19
N ALA A 89 26.58 -33.94 6.05
CA ALA A 89 25.69 -32.84 5.70
C ALA A 89 26.45 -31.56 5.33
N GLN A 90 27.54 -31.23 6.04
CA GLN A 90 28.41 -30.10 5.73
C GLN A 90 29.14 -30.27 4.39
N ILE A 91 29.66 -31.47 4.11
CA ILE A 91 30.27 -31.78 2.82
C ILE A 91 29.25 -31.63 1.69
N VAL A 92 28.03 -32.16 1.87
CA VAL A 92 26.94 -32.00 0.89
C VAL A 92 26.61 -30.53 0.66
N ALA A 93 26.54 -29.71 1.71
CA ALA A 93 26.31 -28.26 1.57
C ALA A 93 27.44 -27.56 0.80
N ILE A 94 28.70 -27.88 1.07
CA ILE A 94 29.86 -27.29 0.37
C ILE A 94 29.83 -27.61 -1.14
N PHE A 95 29.45 -28.82 -1.52
CA PHE A 95 29.46 -29.26 -2.92
C PHE A 95 28.18 -28.93 -3.69
N PHE A 96 27.01 -28.94 -3.05
CA PHE A 96 25.71 -28.77 -3.72
C PHE A 96 25.08 -27.38 -3.54
N ALA A 97 25.60 -26.55 -2.61
CA ALA A 97 25.14 -25.18 -2.41
C ALA A 97 26.17 -24.13 -2.85
N SER A 98 27.03 -24.43 -3.84
CA SER A 98 27.93 -23.44 -4.42
C SER A 98 27.12 -22.38 -5.17
N ILE A 99 26.85 -21.26 -4.52
CA ILE A 99 26.23 -20.09 -5.15
C ILE A 99 27.25 -19.48 -6.10
N ASP A 100 26.92 -19.35 -7.38
CA ASP A 100 27.74 -18.60 -8.34
C ASP A 100 27.55 -17.09 -8.09
N PHE A 101 28.28 -16.57 -7.11
CA PHE A 101 28.24 -15.16 -6.73
C PHE A 101 28.61 -14.21 -7.89
N ARG A 102 29.34 -14.71 -8.89
CA ARG A 102 29.70 -13.95 -10.09
C ARG A 102 28.48 -13.66 -10.95
N THR A 103 27.63 -14.66 -11.16
CA THR A 103 26.37 -14.54 -11.90
C THR A 103 25.36 -13.65 -11.14
N LEU A 104 25.37 -13.70 -9.81
CA LEU A 104 24.53 -12.83 -8.97
C LEU A 104 24.98 -11.36 -9.02
N ALA A 105 26.28 -11.08 -8.87
CA ALA A 105 26.82 -9.73 -9.01
C ALA A 105 26.51 -9.12 -10.38
N TYR A 106 26.64 -9.93 -11.44
CA TYR A 106 26.29 -9.51 -12.79
C TYR A 106 24.81 -9.09 -12.91
N LYS A 107 23.89 -9.91 -12.40
CA LYS A 107 22.45 -9.64 -12.47
C LYS A 107 22.06 -8.37 -11.72
N VAL A 108 22.65 -8.14 -10.54
CA VAL A 108 22.37 -6.97 -9.70
C VAL A 108 22.84 -5.68 -10.38
N VAL A 109 24.11 -5.64 -10.81
CA VAL A 109 24.66 -4.44 -11.48
C VAL A 109 23.99 -4.22 -12.83
N SER A 110 23.64 -5.29 -13.57
CA SER A 110 22.93 -5.14 -14.84
C SER A 110 21.52 -4.60 -14.65
N ASN A 111 20.76 -5.06 -13.65
CA ASN A 111 19.40 -4.56 -13.39
C ASN A 111 19.43 -3.09 -12.93
N ALA A 112 20.38 -2.72 -12.08
CA ALA A 112 20.55 -1.33 -11.65
C ALA A 112 20.96 -0.42 -12.84
N TRP A 113 21.82 -0.92 -13.73
CA TRP A 113 22.20 -0.22 -14.94
C TRP A 113 21.05 -0.06 -15.94
N ASP A 114 20.21 -1.09 -16.11
CA ASP A 114 19.05 -1.01 -17.00
C ASP A 114 18.00 -0.03 -16.44
N ALA A 115 17.88 0.08 -15.12
CA ALA A 115 17.04 1.09 -14.47
C ALA A 115 17.59 2.53 -14.62
N GLN A 116 18.91 2.70 -14.73
CA GLN A 116 19.58 3.99 -14.96
C GLN A 116 19.10 4.68 -16.25
N ILE A 117 18.65 3.89 -17.24
CA ILE A 117 18.11 4.40 -18.52
C ILE A 117 16.80 5.19 -18.31
N VAL A 118 16.04 4.87 -17.25
CA VAL A 118 14.74 5.48 -16.94
C VAL A 118 14.85 6.47 -15.77
N ASP A 119 15.69 6.18 -14.77
CA ASP A 119 15.95 6.99 -13.60
C ASP A 119 17.45 7.29 -13.47
N PRO A 120 17.90 8.55 -13.63
CA PRO A 120 19.32 8.93 -13.54
C PRO A 120 19.98 8.69 -12.17
N SER A 121 19.25 8.23 -11.16
CA SER A 121 19.76 7.96 -9.81
C SER A 121 19.85 6.49 -9.44
N ALA A 122 19.45 5.57 -10.32
CA ALA A 122 19.37 4.14 -10.03
C ALA A 122 20.72 3.49 -9.67
N MET A 123 21.81 3.96 -10.28
CA MET A 123 23.17 3.47 -10.01
C MET A 123 23.83 4.16 -8.79
N ALA A 124 23.30 5.30 -8.35
CA ALA A 124 23.99 6.19 -7.41
C ALA A 124 24.31 5.53 -6.05
N SER A 125 23.41 4.68 -5.54
CA SER A 125 23.64 3.97 -4.27
C SER A 125 24.77 2.96 -4.37
N TYR A 126 24.90 2.27 -5.51
CA TYR A 126 25.94 1.27 -5.73
C TYR A 126 27.31 1.93 -5.94
N GLU A 127 27.34 3.02 -6.70
CA GLU A 127 28.56 3.79 -6.98
C GLU A 127 29.18 4.38 -5.71
N ILE A 128 28.34 4.94 -4.82
CA ILE A 128 28.77 5.49 -3.55
C ILE A 128 29.20 4.39 -2.57
N GLN A 129 28.42 3.30 -2.47
CA GLN A 129 28.68 2.24 -1.49
C GLN A 129 29.93 1.43 -1.82
N PHE A 130 30.20 1.18 -3.11
CA PHE A 130 31.29 0.32 -3.54
C PHE A 130 32.46 1.10 -4.15
N GLU A 131 32.42 2.43 -4.15
CA GLU A 131 33.47 3.31 -4.69
C GLU A 131 33.82 2.93 -6.14
N CYS A 132 32.80 2.91 -6.98
CA CYS A 132 32.87 2.50 -8.38
C CYS A 132 32.04 3.44 -9.25
N CYS A 133 32.26 3.45 -10.56
CA CYS A 133 31.49 4.27 -11.48
C CYS A 133 31.10 3.51 -12.73
N GLY A 134 29.82 3.58 -13.10
CA GLY A 134 29.30 2.89 -14.27
C GLY A 134 29.21 1.37 -14.10
N LYS A 135 28.67 0.68 -15.11
CA LYS A 135 28.56 -0.78 -15.09
C LYS A 135 29.93 -1.43 -15.28
N PHE A 136 30.60 -1.08 -16.36
CA PHE A 136 31.95 -1.49 -16.74
C PHE A 136 32.97 -0.36 -16.53
N GLY A 137 32.52 0.89 -16.49
CA GLY A 137 33.37 2.02 -16.12
C GLY A 137 32.71 3.38 -16.35
N PRO A 138 33.41 4.48 -15.99
CA PRO A 138 32.90 5.84 -16.10
C PRO A 138 32.59 6.30 -17.53
N THR A 139 33.17 5.62 -18.54
CA THR A 139 32.89 5.88 -19.96
C THR A 139 31.50 5.43 -20.40
N ASP A 140 30.84 4.55 -19.63
CA ASP A 140 29.51 4.06 -19.95
C ASP A 140 28.49 5.20 -20.03
N TYR A 141 28.53 6.17 -19.12
CA TYR A 141 27.64 7.33 -19.14
C TYR A 141 27.81 8.17 -20.41
N ARG A 142 29.06 8.43 -20.81
CA ARG A 142 29.37 9.18 -22.05
C ARG A 142 28.88 8.45 -23.30
N ASN A 143 29.01 7.12 -23.33
CA ASN A 143 28.54 6.29 -24.45
C ASN A 143 27.00 6.30 -24.58
N PHE A 144 26.27 6.52 -23.48
CA PHE A 144 24.81 6.69 -23.46
C PHE A 144 24.36 8.16 -23.62
N GLY A 145 25.29 9.09 -23.87
CA GLY A 145 24.98 10.52 -24.05
C GLY A 145 24.57 11.24 -22.76
N GLN A 146 24.96 10.69 -21.60
CA GLN A 146 24.74 11.29 -20.29
C GLN A 146 26.04 11.80 -19.68
N ASP A 147 25.94 12.91 -18.95
CA ASP A 147 27.05 13.39 -18.11
C ASP A 147 27.23 12.44 -16.91
N MET A 148 28.47 12.30 -16.46
CA MET A 148 28.81 11.44 -15.33
C MET A 148 28.14 11.96 -14.06
N PRO A 149 27.41 11.12 -13.30
CA PRO A 149 26.69 11.56 -12.12
C PRO A 149 27.65 11.88 -10.96
N ILE A 150 27.19 12.73 -10.03
CA ILE A 150 27.96 13.15 -8.85
C ILE A 150 28.39 11.94 -7.98
N SER A 151 27.61 10.85 -8.01
CA SER A 151 27.92 9.58 -7.33
C SER A 151 29.22 8.92 -7.78
N CYS A 152 29.75 9.28 -8.96
CA CYS A 152 31.02 8.77 -9.46
C CYS A 152 32.25 9.54 -8.94
N TYR A 153 32.07 10.68 -8.28
CA TYR A 153 33.15 11.55 -7.81
C TYR A 153 33.44 11.32 -6.33
N THR A 154 34.71 11.17 -5.95
CA THR A 154 35.10 10.78 -4.58
C THR A 154 34.66 11.81 -3.53
N ASN A 155 34.70 13.10 -3.88
CA ASN A 155 34.33 14.23 -3.02
C ASN A 155 32.88 14.73 -3.25
N GLY A 156 32.10 14.05 -4.09
CA GLY A 156 30.73 14.47 -4.42
C GLY A 156 30.65 15.85 -5.10
N ASN A 157 31.73 16.29 -5.75
CA ASN A 157 31.83 17.59 -6.41
C ASN A 157 32.51 17.42 -7.78
N SER A 158 31.87 17.87 -8.86
CA SER A 158 32.30 17.60 -10.24
C SER A 158 33.35 18.57 -10.79
N THR A 159 34.05 19.30 -9.91
CA THR A 159 34.93 20.41 -10.28
C THR A 159 36.34 19.97 -10.69
N ASP A 160 36.80 18.81 -10.21
CA ASP A 160 38.08 18.22 -10.61
C ASP A 160 37.86 17.11 -11.63
N ALA A 161 38.34 17.33 -12.86
CA ALA A 161 38.10 16.43 -13.99
C ALA A 161 38.75 15.04 -13.87
N ASN A 162 39.63 14.84 -12.88
CA ASN A 162 40.36 13.58 -12.64
C ASN A 162 39.96 12.88 -11.32
N ASP A 163 38.97 13.39 -10.58
CA ASP A 163 38.60 12.89 -9.25
C ASP A 163 37.33 12.01 -9.28
N TYR A 164 37.36 10.95 -10.09
CA TYR A 164 36.25 10.00 -10.24
C TYR A 164 36.71 8.55 -10.13
N PHE A 165 35.81 7.65 -9.72
CA PHE A 165 36.12 6.23 -9.63
C PHE A 165 36.39 5.66 -11.03
N THR A 166 37.59 5.11 -11.23
CA THR A 166 38.02 4.58 -12.54
C THR A 166 37.56 3.14 -12.79
N ILE A 167 37.13 2.43 -11.74
CA ILE A 167 36.73 1.03 -11.78
C ILE A 167 35.21 0.92 -11.92
N GLY A 168 34.76 0.04 -12.83
CA GLY A 168 33.34 -0.28 -13.00
C GLY A 168 32.75 -1.05 -11.82
N CYS A 169 31.48 -0.80 -11.51
CA CYS A 169 30.81 -1.43 -10.38
C CYS A 169 30.70 -2.94 -10.50
N LEU A 170 30.61 -3.48 -11.73
CA LEU A 170 30.58 -4.92 -11.94
C LEU A 170 31.88 -5.59 -11.47
N GLU A 171 33.03 -5.05 -11.85
CA GLU A 171 34.33 -5.60 -11.48
C GLU A 171 34.56 -5.49 -9.97
N LYS A 172 34.29 -4.30 -9.41
CA LYS A 172 34.49 -4.03 -7.99
C LYS A 172 33.65 -4.96 -7.11
N ILE A 173 32.35 -5.08 -7.40
CA ILE A 173 31.43 -5.93 -6.63
C ILE A 173 31.78 -7.42 -6.81
N THR A 174 32.14 -7.83 -8.02
CA THR A 174 32.57 -9.21 -8.28
C THR A 174 33.82 -9.57 -7.49
N SER A 175 34.80 -8.66 -7.41
CA SER A 175 36.04 -8.91 -6.66
C SER A 175 35.81 -9.01 -5.14
N LEU A 176 34.90 -8.21 -4.59
CA LEU A 176 34.51 -8.28 -3.18
C LEU A 176 33.79 -9.59 -2.85
N PHE A 177 32.90 -10.05 -3.72
CA PHE A 177 32.19 -11.32 -3.50
C PHE A 177 33.10 -12.54 -3.64
N ALA A 178 34.10 -12.50 -4.53
CA ALA A 178 35.09 -13.57 -4.67
C ALA A 178 35.92 -13.76 -3.38
N ILE A 179 36.33 -12.65 -2.74
CA ILE A 179 37.08 -12.71 -1.47
C ILE A 179 36.23 -13.32 -0.35
N GLY A 180 34.93 -12.99 -0.30
CA GLY A 180 33.98 -13.58 0.65
C GLY A 180 33.81 -15.09 0.45
N GLU A 181 33.69 -15.54 -0.81
CA GLU A 181 33.55 -16.95 -1.17
C GLU A 181 34.78 -17.78 -0.76
N ASP A 182 35.99 -17.24 -1.00
CA ASP A 182 37.24 -17.91 -0.62
C ASP A 182 37.39 -18.02 0.90
N LEU A 183 37.04 -16.97 1.65
CA LEU A 183 37.05 -16.99 3.12
C LEU A 183 36.04 -17.98 3.70
N GLU A 184 34.84 -18.07 3.12
CA GLU A 184 33.81 -19.02 3.54
C GLU A 184 34.26 -20.47 3.28
N LYS A 185 34.82 -20.74 2.09
CA LYS A 185 35.37 -22.05 1.74
C LYS A 185 36.53 -22.45 2.66
N ILE A 186 37.47 -21.54 2.91
CA ILE A 186 38.61 -21.80 3.82
C ILE A 186 38.11 -22.10 5.24
N SER A 187 37.17 -21.31 5.75
CA SER A 187 36.55 -21.52 7.07
C SER A 187 35.87 -22.89 7.17
N ASN A 188 35.08 -23.27 6.15
CA ASN A 188 34.36 -24.54 6.11
C ASN A 188 35.31 -25.76 6.05
N TRP A 189 36.40 -25.69 5.28
CA TRP A 189 37.40 -26.76 5.25
C TRP A 189 38.20 -26.88 6.55
N LEU A 190 38.53 -25.74 7.19
CA LEU A 190 39.17 -25.73 8.52
C LEU A 190 38.26 -26.38 9.59
N LEU A 191 36.95 -26.16 9.51
CA LEU A 191 35.96 -26.78 10.39
C LEU A 191 35.89 -28.30 10.22
N ILE A 192 35.86 -28.81 8.99
CA ILE A 192 35.90 -30.26 8.71
C ILE A 192 37.21 -30.86 9.22
N GLY A 193 38.35 -30.19 8.98
CA GLY A 193 39.66 -30.63 9.48
C GLY A 193 39.70 -30.75 11.01
N ARG A 194 39.09 -29.80 11.73
CA ARG A 194 38.96 -29.84 13.20
C ARG A 194 38.04 -30.96 13.69
N GLN A 195 36.94 -31.22 13.01
CA GLN A 195 36.04 -32.33 13.36
C GLN A 195 36.70 -33.70 13.16
N LEU A 196 37.44 -33.88 12.06
CA LEU A 196 38.23 -35.10 11.81
C LEU A 196 39.31 -35.32 12.88
N SER A 197 39.97 -34.26 13.33
CA SER A 197 40.93 -34.32 14.44
C SER A 197 40.25 -34.75 15.76
N SER A 198 39.06 -34.22 16.05
CA SER A 198 38.25 -34.60 17.22
C SER A 198 37.84 -36.09 17.18
N ILE A 199 37.38 -36.57 16.02
CA ILE A 199 37.03 -37.99 15.80
C ILE A 199 38.24 -38.91 16.00
N ARG A 200 39.40 -38.55 15.43
CA ARG A 200 40.66 -39.31 15.59
C ARG A 200 41.07 -39.42 17.06
N ASN A 201 40.88 -38.35 17.83
CA ASN A 201 41.21 -38.32 19.26
C ASN A 201 40.20 -39.09 20.12
N LEU A 202 38.93 -39.21 19.71
CA LEU A 202 37.95 -40.07 20.39
C LEU A 202 38.19 -41.57 20.11
N CYS A 203 38.59 -41.94 18.89
CA CYS A 203 38.80 -43.34 18.49
C CYS A 203 40.07 -43.99 19.06
N SER A 204 41.04 -43.19 19.54
CA SER A 204 42.32 -43.64 20.10
C SER A 204 42.28 -44.00 21.60
N GLN A 205 41.10 -44.01 22.23
CA GLN A 205 40.97 -44.44 23.62
C GLN A 205 41.26 -45.96 23.78
N PRO A 206 42.09 -46.38 24.75
CA PRO A 206 42.47 -47.76 24.95
C PRO A 206 41.40 -48.51 25.76
N ASN A 207 40.32 -48.91 25.11
CA ASN A 207 39.44 -49.97 25.63
C ASN A 207 39.28 -51.01 24.53
N LYS A 208 39.96 -52.17 24.75
CA LYS A 208 40.04 -53.40 23.92
C LYS A 208 39.47 -53.31 22.49
N PRO A 209 40.32 -53.28 21.44
CA PRO A 209 39.85 -53.23 20.07
C PRO A 209 39.18 -54.54 19.66
N GLY A 210 37.88 -54.49 19.38
CA GLY A 210 37.24 -55.45 18.49
C GLY A 210 37.77 -55.27 17.06
N LYS A 211 37.70 -56.32 16.22
CA LYS A 211 38.21 -56.33 14.84
C LYS A 211 37.82 -55.10 14.00
N ALA A 212 36.68 -54.46 14.28
CA ALA A 212 36.22 -53.25 13.61
C ALA A 212 37.06 -51.98 13.92
N GLN A 213 37.64 -51.87 15.11
CA GLN A 213 38.42 -50.70 15.52
C GLN A 213 39.82 -50.69 14.88
N LYS A 214 40.32 -51.87 14.48
CA LYS A 214 41.62 -52.01 13.80
C LYS A 214 41.57 -51.56 12.33
N LEU A 215 40.45 -51.83 11.63
CA LEU A 215 40.21 -51.38 10.25
C LEU A 215 40.11 -49.85 10.12
N LEU A 216 39.41 -49.19 11.06
CA LEU A 216 39.26 -47.72 11.05
C LEU A 216 40.56 -46.96 11.39
N LEU A 217 41.51 -47.58 12.11
CA LEU A 217 42.77 -46.95 12.48
C LEU A 217 43.86 -47.06 11.41
N GLU A 218 43.83 -48.11 10.57
CA GLU A 218 44.79 -48.27 9.47
C GLU A 218 44.48 -47.34 8.27
N ASP A 219 43.19 -47.13 7.93
CA ASP A 219 42.78 -46.31 6.77
C ASP A 219 43.00 -44.79 6.95
N VAL A 220 43.10 -44.29 8.19
CA VAL A 220 43.24 -42.84 8.48
C VAL A 220 44.72 -42.40 8.57
N SER A 221 45.68 -43.34 8.47
CA SER A 221 47.10 -43.09 8.68
C SER A 221 47.83 -42.34 7.54
N TRP A 222 47.19 -42.14 6.38
CA TRP A 222 47.81 -41.56 5.18
C TRP A 222 47.64 -40.03 5.00
N ILE A 223 46.95 -39.33 5.91
CA ILE A 223 46.73 -37.88 5.76
C ILE A 223 47.91 -37.10 6.37
N ARG A 224 48.94 -36.80 5.57
CA ARG A 224 49.95 -35.76 5.87
C ARG A 224 49.43 -34.40 5.38
N LEU A 225 49.34 -33.44 6.30
CA LEU A 225 48.75 -32.10 6.09
C LEU A 225 49.65 -31.09 5.36
N ASP A 226 50.84 -31.49 4.89
CA ASP A 226 51.87 -30.52 4.41
C ASP A 226 51.92 -30.35 2.88
N LYS A 227 50.95 -30.88 2.12
CA LYS A 227 50.89 -30.71 0.65
C LYS A 227 49.46 -30.48 0.17
N ILE A 228 48.91 -29.31 0.45
CA ILE A 228 47.75 -28.78 -0.28
C ILE A 228 48.19 -27.47 -0.95
N SER A 229 48.84 -27.63 -2.10
CA SER A 229 49.08 -26.57 -3.07
C SER A 229 48.35 -26.96 -4.35
N THR A 230 47.32 -26.17 -4.68
CA THR A 230 46.87 -25.85 -6.05
C THR A 230 46.98 -26.96 -7.10
N HIS A 231 46.01 -27.89 -7.15
CA HIS A 231 45.50 -28.40 -8.43
C HIS A 231 44.14 -29.13 -8.27
N HIS A 232 43.14 -28.61 -8.97
CA HIS A 232 41.79 -29.18 -9.11
C HIS A 232 41.81 -30.51 -9.89
N GLN A 233 40.94 -31.46 -9.48
CA GLN A 233 40.43 -32.65 -10.23
C GLN A 233 40.88 -34.07 -9.88
N GLN A 234 41.80 -34.34 -8.93
CA GLN A 234 42.19 -35.74 -8.62
C GLN A 234 41.61 -36.36 -7.32
N ASP A 235 40.92 -35.60 -6.47
CA ASP A 235 40.50 -36.11 -5.14
C ASP A 235 39.16 -36.89 -5.12
N ILE A 236 38.35 -36.79 -6.18
CA ILE A 236 36.99 -37.38 -6.22
C ILE A 236 37.03 -38.92 -6.34
N PHE A 237 38.05 -39.49 -7.00
CA PHE A 237 38.14 -40.94 -7.23
C PHE A 237 38.64 -41.71 -5.99
N THR A 238 39.36 -41.04 -5.10
CA THR A 238 39.93 -41.64 -3.88
C THR A 238 38.88 -41.75 -2.77
N PHE A 239 37.95 -40.78 -2.69
CA PHE A 239 36.89 -40.74 -1.68
C PHE A 239 35.75 -41.75 -1.95
N SER A 240 35.42 -42.00 -3.21
CA SER A 240 34.43 -43.02 -3.63
C SER A 240 34.83 -44.44 -3.22
N LYS A 241 36.13 -44.77 -3.27
CA LYS A 241 36.64 -46.08 -2.83
C LYS A 241 36.61 -46.26 -1.30
N LEU A 242 36.69 -45.18 -0.52
CA LEU A 242 36.70 -45.23 0.95
C LEU A 242 35.30 -45.52 1.53
N LEU A 243 34.25 -44.97 0.89
CA LEU A 243 32.84 -45.14 1.28
C LEU A 243 32.30 -46.55 1.00
N HIS A 244 32.84 -47.25 0.00
CA HIS A 244 32.41 -48.62 -0.34
C HIS A 244 33.02 -49.70 0.56
N SER A 245 34.12 -49.41 1.27
CA SER A 245 34.80 -50.33 2.20
C SER A 245 34.16 -50.37 3.60
N THR A 246 33.49 -49.29 4.02
CA THR A 246 33.02 -49.09 5.41
C THR A 246 31.58 -49.51 5.69
N PHE A 247 30.76 -49.78 4.67
CA PHE A 247 29.34 -50.15 4.84
C PHE A 247 28.96 -51.43 4.09
N ASN A 248 29.28 -52.59 4.67
CA ASN A 248 28.61 -53.85 4.32
C ASN A 248 27.65 -54.24 5.46
N THR A 249 26.35 -54.26 5.15
CA THR A 249 25.21 -54.11 6.08
C THR A 249 24.66 -55.40 6.68
N LYS A 250 25.45 -56.48 6.78
CA LYS A 250 24.95 -57.80 7.27
C LYS A 250 25.30 -58.20 8.71
N THR A 251 25.99 -57.37 9.49
CA THR A 251 26.54 -57.79 10.80
C THR A 251 26.02 -57.04 12.04
N ILE A 252 25.10 -56.08 11.88
CA ILE A 252 24.61 -55.23 12.99
C ILE A 252 23.23 -55.65 13.51
N ALA A 253 22.54 -56.58 12.82
CA ALA A 253 21.21 -57.03 13.21
C ALA A 253 21.18 -58.12 14.32
N SER A 254 22.31 -58.69 14.74
CA SER A 254 22.34 -59.86 15.64
C SER A 254 22.82 -59.61 17.08
N GLU A 255 23.16 -58.39 17.49
CA GLU A 255 23.62 -58.10 18.87
C GLU A 255 22.68 -57.20 19.71
N ILE A 256 21.46 -56.95 19.25
CA ILE A 256 20.47 -56.16 20.00
C ILE A 256 19.66 -57.03 21.01
N PHE A 257 19.89 -58.34 21.05
CA PHE A 257 19.10 -59.26 21.87
C PHE A 257 19.81 -59.82 23.11
N VAL A 258 20.65 -59.05 23.79
CA VAL A 258 21.07 -59.37 25.17
C VAL A 258 21.34 -58.08 25.93
N MET A 259 20.39 -57.64 26.77
CA MET A 259 20.60 -56.94 28.05
C MET A 259 19.28 -56.33 28.50
N GLY A 260 18.52 -57.09 29.30
CA GLY A 260 17.30 -56.60 29.93
C GLY A 260 17.58 -55.41 30.84
N LEU A 261 16.78 -54.34 30.71
CA LEU A 261 16.54 -53.30 31.71
C LEU A 261 15.27 -52.50 31.36
N ARG A 262 14.63 -51.94 32.40
CA ARG A 262 13.24 -51.43 32.47
C ARG A 262 12.83 -50.42 31.38
N PHE A 263 11.71 -50.74 30.73
CA PHE A 263 11.08 -50.08 29.58
C PHE A 263 10.56 -48.63 29.79
N GLN A 264 10.58 -48.08 31.02
CA GLN A 264 9.92 -46.80 31.31
C GLN A 264 10.80 -45.55 31.17
N GLN A 265 12.12 -45.63 31.35
CA GLN A 265 13.01 -44.46 31.18
C GLN A 265 13.46 -44.25 29.72
N LEU A 266 13.51 -45.32 28.90
CA LEU A 266 13.78 -45.23 27.47
C LEU A 266 12.67 -44.50 26.69
N LYS A 267 11.41 -44.62 27.11
CA LYS A 267 10.29 -43.94 26.42
C LYS A 267 10.43 -42.42 26.45
N LYS A 268 10.88 -41.81 27.57
CA LYS A 268 11.03 -40.33 27.65
C LYS A 268 12.19 -39.82 26.81
N LEU A 269 13.32 -40.53 26.79
CA LEU A 269 14.49 -40.17 25.98
C LEU A 269 14.25 -40.42 24.47
N TRP A 270 13.55 -41.49 24.12
CA TRP A 270 13.20 -41.81 22.74
C TRP A 270 12.10 -40.88 22.19
N MET A 271 11.14 -40.48 23.04
CA MET A 271 10.14 -39.44 22.69
C MET A 271 10.79 -38.06 22.56
N LEU A 272 11.77 -37.71 23.40
CA LEU A 272 12.53 -36.46 23.26
C LEU A 272 13.39 -36.48 21.98
N TYR A 273 14.01 -37.62 21.65
CA TYR A 273 14.76 -37.80 20.41
C TYR A 273 13.85 -37.66 19.17
N LEU A 274 12.69 -38.31 19.15
CA LEU A 274 11.70 -38.17 18.08
C LEU A 274 11.15 -36.76 17.97
N PHE A 275 10.90 -36.09 19.10
CA PHE A 275 10.46 -34.70 19.13
C PHE A 275 11.52 -33.76 18.55
N LEU A 276 12.80 -33.95 18.89
CA LEU A 276 13.90 -33.14 18.36
C LEU A 276 14.15 -33.40 16.86
N LEU A 277 13.99 -34.64 16.40
CA LEU A 277 14.06 -34.99 14.98
C LEU A 277 12.90 -34.37 14.18
N PHE A 278 11.69 -34.42 14.74
CA PHE A 278 10.52 -33.75 14.18
C PHE A 278 10.68 -32.23 14.19
N PHE A 279 11.22 -31.64 15.25
CA PHE A 279 11.46 -30.20 15.35
C PHE A 279 12.53 -29.74 14.35
N ALA A 280 13.62 -30.49 14.19
CA ALA A 280 14.64 -30.21 13.17
C ALA A 280 14.08 -30.34 11.75
N PHE A 281 13.27 -31.37 11.47
CA PHE A 281 12.58 -31.53 10.20
C PHE A 281 11.54 -30.41 9.96
N PHE A 282 10.83 -29.99 11.00
CA PHE A 282 9.87 -28.88 10.93
C PHE A 282 10.58 -27.55 10.64
N MET A 283 11.70 -27.26 11.30
CA MET A 283 12.51 -26.07 11.03
C MET A 283 13.13 -26.10 9.63
N PHE A 284 13.52 -27.28 9.14
CA PHE A 284 14.00 -27.47 7.77
C PHE A 284 12.87 -27.34 6.73
N ALA A 285 11.67 -27.86 7.02
CA ALA A 285 10.50 -27.68 6.17
C ALA A 285 10.00 -26.24 6.18
N LEU A 286 10.11 -25.54 7.32
CA LEU A 286 9.81 -24.12 7.45
C LEU A 286 10.83 -23.29 6.64
N SER A 287 12.12 -23.64 6.69
CA SER A 287 13.15 -22.95 5.89
C SER A 287 13.01 -23.22 4.39
N ILE A 288 12.62 -24.44 3.98
CA ILE A 288 12.26 -24.75 2.59
C ILE A 288 10.99 -24.00 2.17
N ASN A 289 9.95 -23.95 3.01
CA ASN A 289 8.74 -23.21 2.68
C ASN A 289 9.00 -21.71 2.56
N LEU A 290 9.79 -21.13 3.48
CA LEU A 290 10.26 -19.75 3.36
C LEU A 290 11.06 -19.56 2.05
N TYR A 291 12.02 -20.44 1.75
CA TYR A 291 12.81 -20.42 0.52
C TYR A 291 11.95 -20.52 -0.76
N VAL A 292 10.93 -21.39 -0.77
CA VAL A 292 9.99 -21.54 -1.88
C VAL A 292 9.09 -20.30 -2.02
N THR A 293 8.63 -19.71 -0.92
CA THR A 293 7.88 -18.43 -0.97
C THR A 293 8.74 -17.28 -1.47
N THR A 294 10.04 -17.22 -1.13
CA THR A 294 10.96 -16.20 -1.65
C THR A 294 11.31 -16.43 -3.13
N LEU A 295 11.41 -17.68 -3.59
CA LEU A 295 11.57 -18.00 -5.01
C LEU A 295 10.32 -17.66 -5.84
N GLN A 296 9.12 -17.84 -5.28
CA GLN A 296 7.88 -17.45 -5.93
C GLN A 296 7.72 -15.92 -6.02
N SER A 297 8.23 -15.17 -5.03
CA SER A 297 8.31 -13.70 -5.07
C SER A 297 9.18 -13.19 -6.23
N ASN A 298 10.30 -13.87 -6.53
CA ASN A 298 11.26 -13.43 -7.55
C ASN A 298 10.96 -13.93 -8.98
N GLY A 299 9.86 -14.68 -9.18
CA GLY A 299 9.46 -15.22 -10.48
C GLY A 299 8.49 -14.35 -11.30
N GLN A 300 7.98 -13.24 -10.76
CA GLN A 300 6.96 -12.41 -11.43
C GLN A 300 7.36 -10.98 -11.80
N GLU A 301 8.62 -10.57 -11.63
CA GLU A 301 9.13 -9.31 -12.20
C GLU A 301 10.18 -9.57 -13.28
N GLN A 302 9.76 -9.66 -14.54
CA GLN A 302 10.37 -9.00 -15.72
C GLN A 302 9.86 -9.62 -17.02
N LEU A 303 8.93 -8.92 -17.68
CA LEU A 303 8.81 -8.87 -19.14
C LEU A 303 8.00 -7.61 -19.50
N GLN A 304 8.63 -6.44 -19.40
CA GLN A 304 8.13 -5.25 -20.09
C GLN A 304 8.52 -5.33 -21.57
N PRO A 305 7.57 -5.14 -22.53
CA PRO A 305 7.93 -4.93 -23.92
C PRO A 305 8.55 -3.53 -24.13
N LYS A 306 9.60 -3.45 -24.95
CA LYS A 306 10.19 -2.19 -25.42
C LYS A 306 9.11 -1.25 -26.01
N PRO A 307 9.10 0.05 -25.67
CA PRO A 307 8.17 1.00 -26.27
C PRO A 307 8.53 1.29 -27.75
N PRO A 308 7.53 1.51 -28.62
CA PRO A 308 7.76 1.91 -30.01
C PRO A 308 8.33 3.34 -30.09
N PRO A 309 9.00 3.72 -31.20
CA PRO A 309 9.62 5.03 -31.33
C PRO A 309 8.59 6.17 -31.25
N LYS A 310 8.83 7.13 -30.36
CA LYS A 310 7.99 8.31 -30.12
C LYS A 310 7.89 9.18 -31.37
N ARG A 311 6.67 9.35 -31.92
CA ARG A 311 6.36 10.53 -32.74
C ARG A 311 6.30 11.76 -31.82
N ARG A 312 7.01 12.82 -32.23
CA ARG A 312 7.08 14.11 -31.56
C ARG A 312 5.68 14.71 -31.37
N SER A 313 5.29 14.96 -30.13
CA SER A 313 4.28 15.96 -29.77
C SER A 313 4.92 16.99 -28.85
N LEU A 314 4.81 18.27 -29.22
CA LEU A 314 5.28 19.41 -28.45
C LEU A 314 4.56 19.48 -27.09
N TRP A 315 5.24 20.11 -26.13
CA TRP A 315 4.86 20.48 -24.75
C TRP A 315 5.22 19.47 -23.63
N PRO A 316 6.13 19.83 -22.71
CA PRO A 316 6.56 18.96 -21.63
C PRO A 316 5.59 19.05 -20.44
N ILE A 317 4.77 18.02 -20.27
CA ILE A 317 4.10 17.74 -18.99
C ILE A 317 5.20 17.24 -18.03
N ARG A 318 5.55 18.05 -17.01
CA ARG A 318 6.41 17.59 -15.91
C ARG A 318 5.57 16.70 -14.99
N ASN A 319 5.67 15.40 -15.18
CA ASN A 319 5.22 14.42 -14.18
C ASN A 319 6.16 14.53 -12.97
N ILE A 320 5.62 14.97 -11.84
CA ILE A 320 6.30 14.92 -10.53
C ILE A 320 6.09 13.51 -10.00
N VAL A 321 7.14 12.69 -10.03
CA VAL A 321 7.12 11.33 -9.46
C VAL A 321 7.42 11.46 -7.97
N ALA A 322 6.42 11.19 -7.13
CA ALA A 322 6.59 11.06 -5.70
C ALA A 322 7.30 9.72 -5.40
N HIS A 323 8.49 9.78 -4.81
CA HIS A 323 9.16 8.60 -4.26
C HIS A 323 8.59 8.32 -2.87
N TYR A 324 7.72 7.32 -2.75
CA TYR A 324 7.24 6.79 -1.48
C TYR A 324 8.22 5.74 -0.96
N ILE A 325 8.81 5.97 0.22
CA ILE A 325 9.61 4.96 0.95
C ILE A 325 8.78 4.53 2.17
N GLY A 326 8.63 3.21 2.33
CA GLY A 326 7.57 2.57 3.11
C GLY A 326 7.53 2.81 4.62
N ARG A 327 6.42 2.34 5.20
CA ARG A 327 6.13 2.27 6.64
C ARG A 327 7.02 1.22 7.31
N GLY A 328 8.17 1.63 7.84
CA GLY A 328 8.96 0.82 8.77
C GLY A 328 9.38 1.66 9.98
N ASP A 329 9.26 1.11 11.19
CA ASP A 329 9.75 1.72 12.44
C ASP A 329 11.28 1.60 12.56
N ILE A 330 11.98 2.26 11.65
CA ILE A 330 13.44 2.36 11.63
C ILE A 330 13.94 3.48 12.57
N TYR A 331 13.05 4.41 12.94
CA TYR A 331 13.39 5.57 13.77
C TYR A 331 12.75 5.36 15.14
N GLY A 332 13.56 5.11 16.17
CA GLY A 332 13.07 4.89 17.54
C GLY A 332 12.13 5.99 18.05
N ASN A 333 11.53 5.77 19.21
CA ASN A 333 10.54 6.69 19.80
C ASN A 333 11.03 8.15 19.80
N MET A 334 10.18 9.07 19.33
CA MET A 334 10.43 10.50 19.39
C MET A 334 10.53 10.99 20.83
N THR A 335 11.49 11.87 21.11
CA THR A 335 11.64 12.49 22.42
C THR A 335 10.61 13.61 22.60
N ALA A 336 10.37 14.03 23.85
CA ALA A 336 9.54 15.21 24.12
C ALA A 336 10.09 16.48 23.44
N ASP A 337 11.41 16.58 23.28
CA ASP A 337 12.06 17.69 22.57
C ASP A 337 11.79 17.64 21.07
N ASP A 338 11.86 16.46 20.44
CA ASP A 338 11.51 16.28 19.02
C ASP A 338 10.07 16.73 18.74
N TYR A 339 9.18 16.46 19.68
CA TYR A 339 7.77 16.84 19.62
C TYR A 339 7.52 18.34 19.81
N ASN A 340 8.43 19.05 20.49
CA ASN A 340 8.27 20.47 20.81
C ASN A 340 9.27 21.37 20.06
N ILE A 341 10.04 20.79 19.13
CA ILE A 341 11.00 21.53 18.33
C ILE A 341 10.27 22.49 17.38
N ASN A 342 10.69 23.75 17.38
CA ASN A 342 10.24 24.75 16.43
C ASN A 342 11.47 25.26 15.67
N LEU A 343 11.64 24.82 14.43
CA LEU A 343 12.79 25.14 13.57
C LEU A 343 12.46 26.23 12.56
N PHE A 344 11.39 26.99 12.81
CA PHE A 344 10.96 28.06 11.92
C PHE A 344 12.06 29.11 11.73
N ASN A 345 12.67 29.08 10.54
CA ASN A 345 13.77 29.94 10.13
C ASN A 345 13.62 30.22 8.63
N PRO A 346 12.73 31.16 8.26
CA PRO A 346 12.37 31.38 6.87
C PRO A 346 13.53 31.97 6.07
N ILE A 347 13.74 31.48 4.85
CA ILE A 347 14.75 31.96 3.91
C ILE A 347 14.07 32.83 2.86
N ALA A 348 14.60 34.02 2.64
CA ALA A 348 14.03 34.96 1.69
C ALA A 348 13.93 34.35 0.27
N GLY A 349 12.74 34.41 -0.32
CA GLY A 349 12.47 33.91 -1.67
C GLY A 349 12.20 32.40 -1.80
N GLU A 350 12.41 31.60 -0.75
CA GLU A 350 12.03 30.18 -0.78
C GLU A 350 10.51 30.02 -0.87
N GLY A 351 10.06 29.06 -1.70
CA GLY A 351 8.65 28.82 -1.94
C GLY A 351 7.90 29.96 -2.66
N ALA A 352 8.59 31.04 -3.06
CA ALA A 352 7.96 32.19 -3.71
C ALA A 352 7.28 31.80 -5.02
N ASN A 353 6.11 32.39 -5.28
CA ASN A 353 5.19 32.06 -6.36
C ASN A 353 4.69 30.60 -6.35
N GLY A 354 4.65 29.98 -5.16
CA GLY A 354 4.23 28.59 -4.99
C GLY A 354 5.23 27.55 -5.51
N ARG A 355 6.50 27.91 -5.68
CA ARG A 355 7.56 27.00 -6.17
C ARG A 355 7.89 25.91 -5.12
N PRO A 356 8.35 24.72 -5.56
CA PRO A 356 8.79 23.68 -4.63
C PRO A 356 10.01 24.12 -3.83
N VAL A 357 10.07 23.70 -2.57
CA VAL A 357 11.24 23.85 -1.69
C VAL A 357 12.02 22.54 -1.67
N ILE A 358 13.32 22.62 -1.95
CA ILE A 358 14.21 21.48 -1.97
C ILE A 358 15.00 21.46 -0.65
N VAL A 359 14.73 20.47 0.19
CA VAL A 359 15.48 20.25 1.43
C VAL A 359 16.86 19.65 1.09
N PRO A 360 17.97 20.16 1.63
CA PRO A 360 19.30 19.59 1.38
C PRO A 360 19.39 18.10 1.69
N VAL A 361 20.16 17.34 0.91
CA VAL A 361 20.28 15.88 1.06
C VAL A 361 20.76 15.47 2.46
N LYS A 362 21.65 16.26 3.07
CA LYS A 362 22.12 16.06 4.46
C LYS A 362 20.99 16.02 5.49
N ASP A 363 19.88 16.71 5.24
CA ASP A 363 18.74 16.82 6.14
C ASP A 363 17.64 15.79 5.80
N ARG A 364 17.84 14.92 4.81
CA ARG A 364 16.82 13.94 4.35
C ARG A 364 16.36 12.99 5.46
N PHE A 365 17.27 12.53 6.32
CA PHE A 365 16.90 11.68 7.46
C PHE A 365 16.06 12.44 8.49
N ARG A 366 16.41 13.70 8.76
CA ARG A 366 15.67 14.58 9.67
C ARG A 366 14.28 14.90 9.12
N MET A 367 14.20 15.14 7.81
CA MET A 367 12.97 15.35 7.06
C MET A 367 12.03 14.16 7.20
N GLN A 368 12.50 12.94 6.93
CA GLN A 368 11.70 11.70 7.07
C GLN A 368 11.22 11.48 8.51
N ARG A 369 12.09 11.75 9.48
CA ARG A 369 11.74 11.63 10.90
C ARG A 369 10.62 12.60 11.28
N PHE A 370 10.74 13.88 10.93
CA PHE A 370 9.75 14.91 11.27
C PHE A 370 8.49 14.86 10.41
N PHE A 371 8.52 14.23 9.23
CA PHE A 371 7.33 14.01 8.42
C PHE A 371 6.21 13.31 9.22
N ARG A 372 6.57 12.40 10.14
CA ARG A 372 5.62 11.65 10.98
C ARG A 372 4.85 12.54 11.97
N LEU A 373 5.34 13.73 12.31
CA LEU A 373 4.71 14.62 13.29
C LEU A 373 3.38 15.18 12.80
N ASN A 374 3.35 15.57 11.53
CA ASN A 374 2.22 16.28 10.92
C ASN A 374 1.75 15.63 9.59
N SER A 375 2.39 14.54 9.18
CA SER A 375 2.19 13.87 7.87
C SER A 375 2.44 14.79 6.67
N PHE A 376 3.42 15.69 6.81
CA PHE A 376 4.00 16.52 5.74
C PHE A 376 5.40 17.00 6.14
N ASN A 377 6.16 17.54 5.19
CA ASN A 377 7.52 18.01 5.36
C ASN A 377 7.61 19.35 6.10
N VAL A 378 7.63 19.27 7.43
CA VAL A 378 7.77 20.45 8.31
C VAL A 378 9.07 21.21 8.03
N LEU A 379 10.17 20.53 7.68
CA LEU A 379 11.45 21.20 7.38
C LEU A 379 11.37 22.08 6.13
N ALA A 380 10.68 21.62 5.08
CA ALA A 380 10.42 22.45 3.91
C ALA A 380 9.54 23.64 4.27
N SER A 381 8.48 23.42 5.07
CA SER A 381 7.60 24.51 5.51
C SER A 381 8.33 25.56 6.35
N ASP A 382 9.18 25.14 7.29
CA ASP A 382 9.83 26.05 8.24
C ASP A 382 10.80 27.04 7.57
N ARG A 383 11.23 26.76 6.34
CA ARG A 383 12.07 27.63 5.51
C ARG A 383 11.27 28.60 4.65
N ILE A 384 9.96 28.42 4.54
CA ILE A 384 9.10 29.27 3.71
C ILE A 384 8.60 30.47 4.53
N PRO A 385 8.80 31.72 4.06
CA PRO A 385 8.21 32.90 4.69
C PRO A 385 6.69 32.81 4.84
N LEU A 386 6.15 33.29 5.98
CA LEU A 386 4.70 33.27 6.24
C LEU A 386 3.89 34.05 5.20
N ASN A 387 4.50 35.07 4.60
CA ASN A 387 3.91 35.94 3.58
C ASN A 387 4.39 35.61 2.16
N ARG A 388 4.79 34.35 1.87
CA ARG A 388 5.24 33.96 0.52
C ARG A 388 4.25 34.39 -0.56
N SER A 389 4.75 34.81 -1.72
CA SER A 389 3.89 35.13 -2.87
C SER A 389 3.31 33.87 -3.50
N LEU A 390 2.11 33.98 -4.06
CA LEU A 390 1.48 32.98 -4.92
C LEU A 390 1.14 33.62 -6.27
N LYS A 391 1.04 32.79 -7.32
CA LYS A 391 0.49 33.25 -8.60
C LYS A 391 -1.00 33.53 -8.45
N ASP A 392 -1.55 34.39 -9.31
CA ASP A 392 -3.00 34.55 -9.40
C ASP A 392 -3.57 33.38 -10.21
N TYR A 393 -4.16 32.39 -9.52
CA TYR A 393 -4.66 31.16 -10.14
C TYR A 393 -6.05 31.31 -10.76
N ARG A 394 -6.72 32.45 -10.58
CA ARG A 394 -8.05 32.70 -11.15
C ARG A 394 -7.99 32.79 -12.68
N THR A 395 -9.08 32.41 -13.34
CA THR A 395 -9.24 32.62 -14.80
C THR A 395 -9.35 34.12 -15.12
N GLN A 396 -9.21 34.48 -16.39
CA GLN A 396 -9.28 35.88 -16.79
C GLN A 396 -10.65 36.50 -16.50
N GLU A 397 -11.72 35.73 -16.67
CA GLU A 397 -13.09 36.14 -16.38
C GLU A 397 -13.27 36.42 -14.90
N CYS A 398 -12.79 35.53 -14.03
CA CYS A 398 -12.83 35.73 -12.57
C CYS A 398 -12.02 36.94 -12.09
N ARG A 399 -10.97 37.35 -12.84
CA ARG A 399 -10.20 38.57 -12.54
C ARG A 399 -10.91 39.84 -12.98
N ASN A 400 -11.78 39.74 -13.99
CA ASN A 400 -12.55 40.86 -14.52
C ASN A 400 -13.84 41.12 -13.71
N GLU A 401 -14.26 40.17 -12.86
CA GLU A 401 -15.38 40.34 -11.92
C GLU A 401 -15.08 41.46 -10.91
N VAL A 402 -16.03 42.39 -10.76
CA VAL A 402 -15.93 43.51 -9.83
C VAL A 402 -16.96 43.35 -8.72
N TYR A 403 -16.47 43.27 -7.48
CA TYR A 403 -17.30 43.13 -6.29
C TYR A 403 -17.39 44.45 -5.53
N LYS A 404 -18.61 44.88 -5.20
CA LYS A 404 -18.84 46.08 -4.38
C LYS A 404 -18.63 45.77 -2.91
N LEU A 405 -17.41 46.01 -2.42
CA LEU A 405 -16.97 45.59 -1.09
C LEU A 405 -17.83 46.17 0.05
N ASP A 406 -18.39 47.37 -0.10
CA ASP A 406 -19.21 48.04 0.93
C ASP A 406 -20.58 47.41 1.11
N GLU A 407 -21.04 46.65 0.11
CA GLU A 407 -22.33 45.98 0.16
C GLU A 407 -22.21 44.48 0.54
N LEU A 408 -20.99 43.97 0.78
CA LEU A 408 -20.75 42.58 1.13
C LEU A 408 -20.84 42.35 2.66
N PRO A 409 -21.34 41.19 3.11
CA PRO A 409 -21.43 40.86 4.53
C PRO A 409 -20.04 40.73 5.18
N THR A 410 -19.95 40.98 6.49
CA THR A 410 -18.70 40.78 7.23
C THR A 410 -18.47 39.31 7.58
N THR A 411 -17.21 38.92 7.82
CA THR A 411 -16.82 37.52 8.04
C THR A 411 -16.08 37.29 9.35
N SER A 412 -16.39 36.17 10.01
CA SER A 412 -15.55 35.57 11.05
C SER A 412 -14.90 34.32 10.47
N VAL A 413 -13.57 34.31 10.39
CA VAL A 413 -12.82 33.14 9.92
C VAL A 413 -12.49 32.26 11.12
N VAL A 414 -13.01 31.02 11.14
CA VAL A 414 -12.81 30.05 12.20
C VAL A 414 -11.78 29.00 11.76
N ILE A 415 -10.66 28.94 12.48
CA ILE A 415 -9.57 27.98 12.23
C ILE A 415 -9.44 27.08 13.47
N VAL A 416 -9.75 25.80 13.28
CA VAL A 416 -9.56 24.77 14.31
C VAL A 416 -8.19 24.12 14.11
N PHE A 417 -7.46 23.89 15.21
CA PHE A 417 -6.19 23.19 15.16
C PHE A 417 -5.98 22.28 16.37
N HIS A 418 -5.23 21.21 16.14
CA HIS A 418 -4.73 20.30 17.17
C HIS A 418 -3.32 19.86 16.76
N ASN A 419 -2.31 20.17 17.58
CA ASN A 419 -0.91 19.79 17.35
C ASN A 419 -0.35 20.19 15.97
N GLU A 420 -0.84 21.30 15.40
CA GLU A 420 -0.43 21.77 14.06
C GLU A 420 0.96 22.40 14.07
N ALA A 421 1.69 22.27 12.96
CA ALA A 421 3.03 22.86 12.82
C ALA A 421 2.97 24.40 12.87
N TRP A 422 3.90 25.02 13.61
CA TRP A 422 3.97 26.47 13.80
C TRP A 422 3.97 27.25 12.48
N SER A 423 4.88 26.90 11.56
CA SER A 423 5.02 27.60 10.27
C SER A 423 3.75 27.55 9.41
N VAL A 424 3.04 26.43 9.44
CA VAL A 424 1.85 26.19 8.62
C VAL A 424 0.61 26.90 9.19
N LEU A 425 0.40 26.81 10.50
CA LEU A 425 -0.69 27.53 11.18
C LEU A 425 -0.57 29.04 10.96
N LEU A 426 0.63 29.59 11.18
CA LEU A 426 0.84 31.02 11.01
C LEU A 426 0.78 31.48 9.55
N ARG A 427 1.20 30.63 8.60
CA ARG A 427 1.06 30.93 7.17
C ARG A 427 -0.41 30.96 6.75
N THR A 428 -1.25 30.09 7.32
CA THR A 428 -2.70 30.14 7.14
C THR A 428 -3.26 31.48 7.60
N ILE A 429 -2.99 31.86 8.86
CA ILE A 429 -3.42 33.14 9.45
C ILE A 429 -2.94 34.33 8.60
N THR A 430 -1.66 34.33 8.23
CA THR A 430 -1.05 35.40 7.42
C THR A 430 -1.68 35.49 6.04
N SER A 431 -2.00 34.35 5.40
CA SER A 431 -2.67 34.34 4.09
C SER A 431 -4.08 34.93 4.16
N VAL A 432 -4.82 34.65 5.24
CA VAL A 432 -6.16 35.23 5.47
C VAL A 432 -6.05 36.74 5.63
N ILE A 433 -5.16 37.23 6.49
CA ILE A 433 -4.99 38.66 6.77
C ILE A 433 -4.53 39.42 5.51
N SER A 434 -3.52 38.89 4.81
CA SER A 434 -2.88 39.61 3.69
C SER A 434 -3.68 39.58 2.38
N ARG A 435 -4.63 38.66 2.22
CA ARG A 435 -5.35 38.43 0.96
C ARG A 435 -6.87 38.58 1.09
N THR A 436 -7.33 39.15 2.19
CA THR A 436 -8.74 39.50 2.42
C THR A 436 -8.86 41.01 2.63
N PRO A 437 -9.78 41.71 1.95
CA PRO A 437 -10.03 43.13 2.21
C PRO A 437 -10.39 43.38 3.69
N GLN A 438 -9.75 44.37 4.31
CA GLN A 438 -9.84 44.62 5.76
C GLN A 438 -11.29 44.85 6.24
N GLN A 439 -12.13 45.53 5.43
CA GLN A 439 -13.52 45.79 5.78
C GLN A 439 -14.40 44.53 5.82
N LEU A 440 -14.01 43.46 5.13
CA LEU A 440 -14.75 42.19 5.10
C LEU A 440 -14.35 41.26 6.24
N LEU A 441 -13.11 41.36 6.73
CA LEU A 441 -12.58 40.48 7.77
C LEU A 441 -12.83 41.07 9.17
N LYS A 442 -13.93 40.63 9.81
CA LYS A 442 -14.30 41.13 11.13
C LYS A 442 -13.33 40.66 12.21
N GLU A 443 -12.96 39.38 12.15
CA GLU A 443 -12.08 38.73 13.12
C GLU A 443 -11.62 37.35 12.64
N ILE A 444 -10.55 36.86 13.27
CA ILE A 444 -10.09 35.48 13.17
C ILE A 444 -10.30 34.80 14.52
N ILE A 445 -10.91 33.62 14.51
CA ILE A 445 -11.16 32.81 15.69
C ILE A 445 -10.34 31.54 15.58
N LEU A 446 -9.37 31.39 16.47
CA LEU A 446 -8.55 30.20 16.60
C LEU A 446 -9.13 29.32 17.70
N VAL A 447 -9.36 28.04 17.42
CA VAL A 447 -9.82 27.07 18.42
C VAL A 447 -8.80 25.95 18.55
N ASP A 448 -8.13 25.91 19.70
CA ASP A 448 -7.19 24.87 20.10
C ASP A 448 -7.96 23.67 20.70
N ASP A 449 -8.10 22.58 19.94
CA ASP A 449 -8.71 21.32 20.38
C ASP A 449 -7.71 20.50 21.21
N ALA A 450 -7.30 21.06 22.36
CA ALA A 450 -6.40 20.46 23.33
C ALA A 450 -5.05 19.99 22.73
N SER A 451 -4.28 20.90 22.12
CA SER A 451 -2.91 20.62 21.66
C SER A 451 -1.93 20.42 22.82
N ASP A 452 -0.90 19.61 22.61
CA ASP A 452 0.17 19.33 23.58
C ASP A 452 1.45 20.11 23.28
N ARG A 453 1.62 20.60 22.05
CA ARG A 453 2.81 21.33 21.60
C ARG A 453 3.02 22.61 22.41
N SER A 454 4.20 22.77 23.02
CA SER A 454 4.55 23.92 23.86
C SER A 454 4.51 25.25 23.09
N TYR A 455 4.95 25.25 21.82
CA TYR A 455 4.92 26.42 20.95
C TYR A 455 3.49 26.90 20.62
N LEU A 456 2.47 26.05 20.76
CA LEU A 456 1.06 26.44 20.55
C LEU A 456 0.43 27.07 21.80
N LYS A 457 1.18 27.19 22.91
CA LYS A 457 0.72 27.78 24.16
C LYS A 457 1.03 29.27 24.22
N ARG A 458 1.87 29.71 25.17
CA ARG A 458 2.20 31.12 25.39
C ARG A 458 2.83 31.80 24.17
N GLN A 459 3.63 31.08 23.39
CA GLN A 459 4.27 31.64 22.20
C GLN A 459 3.23 32.06 21.14
N LEU A 460 2.20 31.24 20.91
CA LEU A 460 1.09 31.57 20.01
C LEU A 460 0.29 32.77 20.53
N GLU A 461 -0.02 32.82 21.82
CA GLU A 461 -0.73 33.95 22.45
C GLU A 461 0.01 35.28 22.25
N ASN A 462 1.32 35.29 22.43
CA ASN A 462 2.14 36.47 22.19
C ASN A 462 2.11 36.90 20.72
N TYR A 463 2.14 35.93 19.79
CA TYR A 463 2.11 36.22 18.36
C TYR A 463 0.75 36.79 17.91
N ILE A 464 -0.38 36.25 18.38
CA ILE A 464 -1.70 36.73 17.95
C ILE A 464 -2.02 38.15 18.46
N ASN A 465 -1.45 38.56 19.60
CA ASN A 465 -1.67 39.87 20.18
C ASN A 465 -1.07 41.03 19.36
N VAL A 466 -0.13 40.74 18.45
CA VAL A 466 0.52 41.74 17.59
C VAL A 466 -0.03 41.76 16.16
N LEU A 467 -1.04 40.95 15.86
CA LEU A 467 -1.66 40.91 14.53
C LEU A 467 -2.50 42.17 14.27
N SER A 468 -2.55 42.60 13.01
CA SER A 468 -3.33 43.77 12.58
C SER A 468 -4.84 43.56 12.59
N VAL A 469 -5.29 42.30 12.70
CA VAL A 469 -6.70 41.91 12.69
C VAL A 469 -7.06 41.32 14.07
N PRO A 470 -8.21 41.70 14.65
CA PRO A 470 -8.68 41.10 15.90
C PRO A 470 -8.69 39.56 15.80
N THR A 471 -7.82 38.94 16.58
CA THR A 471 -7.65 37.48 16.60
C THR A 471 -7.89 36.97 18.01
N ARG A 472 -8.84 36.05 18.17
CA ARG A 472 -9.22 35.48 19.47
C ARG A 472 -8.91 34.00 19.51
N LEU A 473 -8.26 33.56 20.58
CA LEU A 473 -7.91 32.16 20.82
C LEU A 473 -8.80 31.56 21.90
N PHE A 474 -9.45 30.46 21.57
CA PHE A 474 -10.22 29.64 22.51
C PHE A 474 -9.53 28.29 22.68
N ARG A 475 -9.37 27.86 23.94
CA ARG A 475 -8.73 26.58 24.26
C ARG A 475 -9.74 25.62 24.86
N MET A 476 -9.82 24.43 24.28
CA MET A 476 -10.61 23.33 24.81
C MET A 476 -9.82 22.61 25.90
N ALA A 477 -10.48 22.26 27.01
CA ALA A 477 -9.84 21.53 28.10
C ALA A 477 -9.49 20.08 27.72
N ASN A 478 -10.37 19.44 26.95
CA ASN A 478 -10.24 18.05 26.51
C ASN A 478 -10.36 17.96 25.00
N ARG A 479 -9.63 17.01 24.40
CA ARG A 479 -9.71 16.72 22.96
C ARG A 479 -11.09 16.19 22.59
N SER A 480 -11.90 17.04 21.96
CA SER A 480 -13.30 16.80 21.69
C SER A 480 -13.61 16.67 20.19
N GLY A 481 -12.64 17.01 19.33
CA GLY A 481 -12.73 16.85 17.89
C GLY A 481 -13.08 18.11 17.12
N LEU A 482 -12.90 18.00 15.80
CA LEU A 482 -13.16 19.05 14.82
C LEU A 482 -14.58 19.62 14.93
N VAL A 483 -15.60 18.76 15.05
CA VAL A 483 -17.01 19.19 15.11
C VAL A 483 -17.25 20.07 16.34
N SER A 484 -16.88 19.59 17.53
CA SER A 484 -17.03 20.33 18.79
C SER A 484 -16.27 21.65 18.77
N ALA A 485 -15.04 21.65 18.22
CA ALA A 485 -14.22 22.85 18.10
C ALA A 485 -14.80 23.87 17.12
N ARG A 486 -15.34 23.42 15.98
CA ARG A 486 -16.02 24.30 15.01
C ARG A 486 -17.28 24.94 15.61
N LEU A 487 -18.05 24.17 16.39
CA LEU A 487 -19.22 24.69 17.11
C LEU A 487 -18.83 25.75 18.14
N MET A 488 -17.76 25.52 18.91
CA MET A 488 -17.21 26.52 19.84
C MET A 488 -16.79 27.80 19.12
N GLY A 489 -16.10 27.68 17.99
CA GLY A 489 -15.71 28.83 17.17
C GLY A 489 -16.90 29.60 16.62
N ALA A 490 -17.90 28.88 16.08
CA ALA A 490 -19.13 29.46 15.56
C ALA A 490 -19.93 30.21 16.65
N GLN A 491 -20.02 29.64 17.86
CA GLN A 491 -20.74 30.25 18.99
C GLN A 491 -20.17 31.61 19.38
N HIS A 492 -18.85 31.79 19.24
CA HIS A 492 -18.18 33.04 19.59
C HIS A 492 -18.10 34.03 18.43
N ALA A 493 -18.42 33.62 17.20
CA ALA A 493 -18.29 34.44 16.00
C ALA A 493 -19.27 35.62 15.95
N ARG A 494 -18.77 36.78 15.53
CA ARG A 494 -19.52 38.05 15.47
C ARG A 494 -19.82 38.52 14.04
N GLY A 495 -19.12 38.01 13.03
CA GLY A 495 -19.37 38.32 11.63
C GLY A 495 -20.73 37.81 11.14
N ASP A 496 -21.19 38.35 10.03
CA ASP A 496 -22.45 37.94 9.39
C ASP A 496 -22.32 36.54 8.77
N VAL A 497 -21.15 36.23 8.21
CA VAL A 497 -20.80 34.96 7.59
C VAL A 497 -19.72 34.23 8.39
N LEU A 498 -19.90 32.93 8.57
CA LEU A 498 -18.89 32.03 9.10
C LEU A 498 -18.06 31.47 7.93
N VAL A 499 -16.74 31.58 8.02
CA VAL A 499 -15.82 30.97 7.07
C VAL A 499 -14.94 29.98 7.83
N PHE A 500 -15.10 28.68 7.55
CA PHE A 500 -14.28 27.64 8.16
C PHE A 500 -13.08 27.35 7.27
N LEU A 501 -11.89 27.29 7.89
CA LEU A 501 -10.65 26.87 7.24
C LEU A 501 -9.92 25.85 8.12
N ASP A 502 -9.27 24.89 7.48
CA ASP A 502 -8.30 24.04 8.17
C ASP A 502 -7.02 24.85 8.46
N ALA A 503 -6.27 24.45 9.49
CA ALA A 503 -5.06 25.15 9.95
C ALA A 503 -3.84 25.07 9.01
N HIS A 504 -3.99 24.42 7.86
CA HIS A 504 -2.93 24.16 6.88
C HIS A 504 -3.39 24.54 5.47
N CYS A 505 -3.81 25.79 5.33
CA CYS A 505 -4.31 26.38 4.09
C CYS A 505 -3.51 27.62 3.68
N GLU A 506 -3.56 27.96 2.39
CA GLU A 506 -3.12 29.26 1.89
C GLU A 506 -4.15 29.84 0.94
N CYS A 507 -4.81 30.92 1.37
CA CYS A 507 -5.87 31.56 0.58
C CYS A 507 -5.27 32.27 -0.63
N SER A 508 -5.86 32.19 -1.83
CA SER A 508 -5.36 32.96 -2.98
C SER A 508 -5.83 34.42 -2.97
N ARG A 509 -5.34 35.25 -3.89
CA ARG A 509 -5.83 36.62 -4.06
C ARG A 509 -7.28 36.59 -4.58
N GLY A 510 -8.17 37.37 -3.96
CA GLY A 510 -9.57 37.49 -4.40
C GLY A 510 -10.43 36.27 -4.05
N TRP A 511 -10.06 35.52 -3.02
CA TRP A 511 -10.75 34.30 -2.62
C TRP A 511 -12.04 34.58 -1.82
N MET A 512 -12.12 35.68 -1.08
CA MET A 512 -13.22 35.90 -0.13
C MET A 512 -14.46 36.49 -0.82
N GLU A 513 -14.24 37.47 -1.69
CA GLU A 513 -15.27 38.27 -2.36
C GLU A 513 -16.29 37.41 -3.12
N PRO A 514 -15.90 36.39 -3.92
CA PRO A 514 -16.84 35.52 -4.61
C PRO A 514 -17.72 34.69 -3.66
N LEU A 515 -17.18 34.29 -2.50
CA LEU A 515 -17.93 33.52 -1.50
C LEU A 515 -19.01 34.39 -0.85
N LEU A 516 -18.65 35.61 -0.45
CA LEU A 516 -19.57 36.54 0.22
C LEU A 516 -20.62 37.11 -0.72
N GLN A 517 -20.24 37.40 -1.96
CA GLN A 517 -21.20 37.79 -2.99
C GLN A 517 -22.27 36.72 -3.16
N ARG A 518 -21.87 35.44 -3.22
CA ARG A 518 -22.83 34.35 -3.38
C ARG A 518 -23.76 34.19 -2.17
N ILE A 519 -23.25 34.31 -0.95
CA ILE A 519 -24.07 34.23 0.27
C ILE A 519 -25.05 35.41 0.35
N LYS A 520 -24.62 36.61 -0.04
CA LYS A 520 -25.51 37.79 -0.12
C LYS A 520 -26.68 37.55 -1.08
N GLU A 521 -26.42 36.98 -2.25
CA GLU A 521 -27.44 36.66 -3.24
C GLU A 521 -28.36 35.51 -2.81
N SER A 522 -27.81 34.54 -2.08
CA SER A 522 -28.54 33.34 -1.64
C SER A 522 -28.09 32.93 -0.24
N PRO A 523 -28.72 33.46 0.82
CA PRO A 523 -28.31 33.20 2.20
C PRO A 523 -28.43 31.74 2.64
N LYS A 524 -29.21 30.93 1.92
CA LYS A 524 -29.37 29.48 2.15
C LYS A 524 -28.33 28.63 1.41
N SER A 525 -27.36 29.25 0.74
CA SER A 525 -26.28 28.57 0.05
C SER A 525 -25.05 28.42 0.94
N VAL A 526 -24.45 27.24 0.89
CA VAL A 526 -23.12 26.96 1.44
C VAL A 526 -22.14 26.91 0.29
N ILE A 527 -21.15 27.80 0.34
CA ILE A 527 -20.24 28.02 -0.78
C ILE A 527 -18.82 27.61 -0.39
N CYS A 528 -18.23 26.73 -1.20
CA CYS A 528 -16.87 26.24 -1.07
C CYS A 528 -15.94 26.95 -2.07
N PRO A 529 -14.68 27.20 -1.71
CA PRO A 529 -13.65 27.53 -2.69
C PRO A 529 -13.29 26.30 -3.53
N VAL A 530 -12.67 26.52 -4.70
CA VAL A 530 -11.83 25.52 -5.34
C VAL A 530 -10.64 25.24 -4.41
N ILE A 531 -10.47 23.98 -4.04
CA ILE A 531 -9.39 23.54 -3.17
C ILE A 531 -8.20 23.14 -4.04
N ASP A 532 -7.15 23.95 -4.01
CA ASP A 532 -5.90 23.69 -4.70
C ASP A 532 -4.97 22.81 -3.85
N ILE A 533 -3.99 22.17 -4.47
CA ILE A 533 -3.09 21.21 -3.82
C ILE A 533 -1.81 21.92 -3.40
N ILE A 534 -1.50 21.88 -2.09
CA ILE A 534 -0.16 22.14 -1.57
C ILE A 534 0.48 20.78 -1.30
N SER A 535 1.62 20.51 -1.94
CA SER A 535 2.34 19.24 -1.77
C SER A 535 2.80 19.06 -0.33
N ASP A 536 2.51 17.90 0.26
CA ASP A 536 3.00 17.48 1.58
C ASP A 536 4.52 17.25 1.61
N ASP A 537 5.16 17.02 0.46
CA ASP A 537 6.60 16.80 0.37
C ASP A 537 7.42 18.09 0.23
N ASN A 538 7.05 18.98 -0.69
CA ASN A 538 7.89 20.15 -1.02
C ASN A 538 7.16 21.49 -0.98
N PHE A 539 5.91 21.52 -0.51
CA PHE A 539 5.09 22.73 -0.40
C PHE A 539 4.86 23.52 -1.70
N SER A 540 5.09 22.88 -2.86
CA SER A 540 4.68 23.46 -4.14
C SER A 540 3.17 23.59 -4.22
N TYR A 541 2.70 24.70 -4.81
CA TYR A 541 1.29 25.01 -4.97
C TYR A 541 0.84 24.66 -6.40
N THR A 542 -0.11 23.74 -6.51
CA THR A 542 -0.66 23.25 -7.77
C THR A 542 -2.16 23.53 -7.85
N LYS A 543 -2.55 24.28 -8.88
CA LYS A 543 -3.96 24.58 -9.18
C LYS A 543 -4.72 23.31 -9.57
N THR A 544 -5.92 23.13 -9.05
CA THR A 544 -6.85 22.07 -9.48
C THR A 544 -7.83 22.58 -10.55
N PHE A 545 -8.47 21.67 -11.30
CA PHE A 545 -9.45 22.08 -12.30
C PHE A 545 -10.71 22.66 -11.64
N GLU A 546 -11.22 23.78 -12.16
CA GLU A 546 -12.34 24.54 -11.58
C GLU A 546 -13.69 23.81 -11.72
N ASN A 547 -13.76 22.81 -12.60
CA ASN A 547 -15.01 22.11 -12.94
C ASN A 547 -15.23 20.83 -12.13
N HIS A 548 -14.39 20.58 -11.11
CA HIS A 548 -14.64 19.45 -10.23
C HIS A 548 -15.85 19.71 -9.33
N TRP A 549 -16.57 18.65 -9.05
CA TRP A 549 -17.63 18.61 -8.07
C TRP A 549 -17.45 17.39 -7.16
N GLY A 550 -18.06 17.45 -5.98
CA GLY A 550 -17.93 16.44 -4.94
C GLY A 550 -19.17 15.58 -4.80
N ALA A 551 -19.00 14.27 -4.60
CA ALA A 551 -20.04 13.38 -4.10
C ALA A 551 -19.40 12.27 -3.25
N PHE A 552 -20.12 11.18 -2.99
CA PHE A 552 -19.67 10.10 -2.12
C PHE A 552 -19.61 8.78 -2.87
N ASN A 553 -18.75 7.86 -2.43
CA ASN A 553 -18.88 6.46 -2.81
C ASN A 553 -19.89 5.73 -1.89
N TRP A 554 -20.09 4.43 -2.10
CA TRP A 554 -21.01 3.62 -1.28
C TRP A 554 -20.66 3.59 0.21
N GLN A 555 -19.38 3.77 0.54
CA GLN A 555 -18.87 3.83 1.91
C GLN A 555 -18.98 5.24 2.52
N LEU A 556 -19.73 6.15 1.88
CA LEU A 556 -19.85 7.55 2.27
C LEU A 556 -18.50 8.31 2.34
N SER A 557 -17.49 7.81 1.65
CA SER A 557 -16.21 8.51 1.49
C SER A 557 -16.33 9.54 0.38
N PHE A 558 -15.95 10.78 0.68
CA PHE A 558 -15.98 11.89 -0.28
C PHE A 558 -15.04 11.65 -1.46
N ARG A 559 -15.50 11.98 -2.66
CA ARG A 559 -14.76 11.85 -3.93
C ARG A 559 -14.98 13.08 -4.81
N TRP A 560 -13.91 13.48 -5.49
CA TRP A 560 -13.94 14.49 -6.55
C TRP A 560 -14.25 13.83 -7.89
N PHE A 561 -15.16 14.44 -8.65
CA PHE A 561 -15.56 14.03 -9.99
C PHE A 561 -15.30 15.18 -10.97
N SER A 562 -14.84 14.85 -12.17
CA SER A 562 -14.41 15.80 -13.22
C SER A 562 -15.31 15.80 -14.46
N SER A 563 -16.31 14.91 -14.53
CA SER A 563 -17.19 14.76 -15.69
C SER A 563 -18.26 15.85 -15.72
N GLU A 564 -18.68 16.22 -16.93
CA GLU A 564 -19.85 17.06 -17.16
C GLU A 564 -21.09 16.46 -16.46
N ARG A 565 -21.83 17.32 -15.74
CA ARG A 565 -23.06 16.92 -15.06
C ARG A 565 -24.24 16.96 -16.03
N ARG A 566 -25.22 16.09 -15.82
CA ARG A 566 -26.44 16.08 -16.62
C ARG A 566 -27.22 17.38 -16.36
N GLY A 567 -27.58 18.09 -17.43
CA GLY A 567 -28.34 19.35 -17.33
C GLY A 567 -27.49 20.61 -17.07
N THR A 568 -26.17 20.50 -16.97
CA THR A 568 -25.27 21.66 -17.09
C THR A 568 -24.80 21.76 -18.53
N SER A 569 -25.57 22.42 -19.40
CA SER A 569 -25.10 22.78 -20.75
C SER A 569 -23.84 23.65 -20.65
N LEU A 570 -23.03 23.66 -21.71
CA LEU A 570 -21.91 24.57 -21.95
C LEU A 570 -22.21 25.95 -21.32
N ARG A 571 -21.45 26.28 -20.28
CA ARG A 571 -21.76 27.38 -19.36
C ARG A 571 -21.90 28.70 -20.10
N GLU A 572 -23.01 29.40 -19.92
CA GLU A 572 -23.17 30.78 -20.39
C GLU A 572 -22.14 31.73 -19.73
N THR A 573 -21.65 31.40 -18.52
CA THR A 573 -20.63 32.19 -17.79
C THR A 573 -19.72 31.31 -16.92
N PRO A 574 -18.39 31.35 -17.08
CA PRO A 574 -17.43 30.50 -16.35
C PRO A 574 -17.24 30.88 -14.88
N THR A 575 -17.68 32.08 -14.46
CA THR A 575 -17.50 32.62 -13.10
C THR A 575 -18.59 32.19 -12.11
N ARG A 576 -19.70 31.63 -12.60
CA ARG A 576 -20.83 31.23 -11.75
C ARG A 576 -20.51 30.01 -10.87
N PRO A 577 -20.97 30.00 -9.60
CA PRO A 577 -20.85 28.84 -8.73
C PRO A 577 -21.51 27.57 -9.29
N ILE A 578 -20.88 26.44 -9.01
CA ILE A 578 -21.29 25.11 -9.48
C ILE A 578 -21.98 24.39 -8.33
N LYS A 579 -23.22 23.95 -8.54
CA LYS A 579 -23.92 23.09 -7.57
C LYS A 579 -23.20 21.75 -7.46
N THR A 580 -22.90 21.34 -6.23
CA THR A 580 -22.21 20.09 -5.92
C THR A 580 -23.06 19.25 -4.96
N PRO A 581 -23.26 17.93 -5.21
CA PRO A 581 -23.96 17.06 -4.27
C PRO A 581 -23.37 17.09 -2.86
N ALA A 582 -22.04 17.12 -2.77
CA ALA A 582 -21.30 17.12 -1.53
C ALA A 582 -20.21 18.17 -1.50
N MET A 583 -19.86 18.61 -0.29
CA MET A 583 -18.63 19.34 0.00
C MET A 583 -17.58 18.44 0.67
N ALA A 584 -16.30 18.79 0.49
CA ALA A 584 -15.22 18.16 1.24
C ALA A 584 -15.34 18.44 2.75
N GLY A 585 -15.87 19.62 3.12
CA GLY A 585 -16.20 20.01 4.50
C GLY A 585 -15.07 20.71 5.26
N GLY A 586 -13.82 20.66 4.79
CA GLY A 586 -12.69 21.39 5.38
C GLY A 586 -12.82 22.91 5.26
N LEU A 587 -13.21 23.37 4.07
CA LEU A 587 -13.24 24.79 3.70
C LEU A 587 -14.60 25.17 3.11
N PHE A 588 -15.31 26.09 3.75
CA PHE A 588 -16.58 26.63 3.24
C PHE A 588 -16.99 27.91 3.97
N ALA A 589 -17.85 28.69 3.33
CA ALA A 589 -18.53 29.83 3.91
C ALA A 589 -20.05 29.59 4.00
N ILE A 590 -20.67 30.07 5.08
CA ILE A 590 -22.11 29.95 5.32
C ILE A 590 -22.62 31.18 6.09
N ASP A 591 -23.82 31.66 5.76
CA ASP A 591 -24.49 32.68 6.58
C ASP A 591 -24.65 32.18 8.02
N ARG A 592 -24.25 32.99 9.01
CA ARG A 592 -24.24 32.57 10.42
C ARG A 592 -25.64 32.26 10.93
N LYS A 593 -26.66 33.02 10.53
CA LYS A 593 -28.05 32.77 10.95
C LYS A 593 -28.56 31.49 10.32
N TYR A 594 -28.25 31.27 9.04
CA TYR A 594 -28.61 30.04 8.35
C TYR A 594 -27.94 28.81 8.97
N PHE A 595 -26.65 28.88 9.32
CA PHE A 595 -25.93 27.80 10.01
C PHE A 595 -26.69 27.29 11.24
N TYR A 596 -27.18 28.19 12.10
CA TYR A 596 -27.99 27.80 13.26
C TYR A 596 -29.41 27.40 12.90
N ALA A 597 -30.04 28.06 11.92
CA ALA A 597 -31.40 27.75 11.48
C ALA A 597 -31.52 26.31 10.95
N VAL A 598 -30.50 25.80 10.25
CA VAL A 598 -30.45 24.40 9.81
C VAL A 598 -29.88 23.45 10.85
N GLY A 599 -29.70 23.88 12.11
CA GLY A 599 -29.25 23.03 13.21
C GLY A 599 -27.76 22.71 13.22
N SER A 600 -26.91 23.67 12.81
CA SER A 600 -25.45 23.67 12.98
C SER A 600 -24.76 22.37 12.57
N TYR A 601 -23.91 21.77 13.41
CA TYR A 601 -23.48 20.37 13.28
C TYR A 601 -24.26 19.49 14.26
N ASP A 602 -24.23 18.18 14.04
CA ASP A 602 -24.65 17.19 15.03
C ASP A 602 -23.60 17.10 16.16
N GLU A 603 -23.94 17.64 17.33
CA GLU A 603 -23.04 17.77 18.49
C GLU A 603 -22.55 16.42 19.06
N GLN A 604 -23.23 15.33 18.72
CA GLN A 604 -22.84 14.00 19.15
C GLN A 604 -21.78 13.36 18.22
N MET A 605 -21.49 13.94 17.05
CA MET A 605 -20.37 13.49 16.21
C MET A 605 -19.03 13.78 16.89
N LYS A 606 -18.16 12.77 16.94
CA LYS A 606 -16.89 12.85 17.69
C LYS A 606 -15.68 12.88 16.77
N ILE A 607 -14.63 13.57 17.21
CA ILE A 607 -13.32 13.68 16.57
C ILE A 607 -13.39 14.20 15.13
N TRP A 608 -13.65 13.35 14.15
CA TRP A 608 -13.61 13.69 12.74
C TRP A 608 -14.27 12.60 11.89
N GLY A 609 -14.86 12.99 10.76
CA GLY A 609 -15.36 12.12 9.71
C GLY A 609 -16.87 11.97 9.73
N GLY A 610 -17.49 12.06 8.54
CA GLY A 610 -18.94 11.94 8.34
C GLY A 610 -19.72 13.25 8.51
N GLU A 611 -19.15 14.29 9.12
CA GLU A 611 -19.82 15.57 9.33
C GLU A 611 -20.08 16.33 8.02
N ASN A 612 -19.17 16.19 7.06
CA ASN A 612 -19.31 16.76 5.71
C ASN A 612 -20.41 16.04 4.92
N VAL A 613 -20.57 14.73 5.13
CA VAL A 613 -21.65 13.91 4.57
C VAL A 613 -23.00 14.36 5.12
N GLU A 614 -23.13 14.38 6.44
CA GLU A 614 -24.35 14.80 7.17
C GLU A 614 -24.80 16.19 6.73
N MET A 615 -23.88 17.16 6.75
CA MET A 615 -24.20 18.54 6.46
C MET A 615 -24.58 18.72 4.99
N SER A 616 -23.91 18.03 4.05
CA SER A 616 -24.27 18.07 2.62
C SER A 616 -25.70 17.56 2.40
N PHE A 617 -26.04 16.40 2.97
CA PHE A 617 -27.38 15.83 2.86
C PHE A 617 -28.45 16.73 3.47
N ARG A 618 -28.19 17.24 4.67
CA ARG A 618 -29.11 18.14 5.38
C ARG A 618 -29.36 19.42 4.63
N ILE A 619 -28.31 20.12 4.17
CA ILE A 619 -28.47 21.40 3.44
C ILE A 619 -29.35 21.20 2.21
N TRP A 620 -29.08 20.17 1.41
CA TRP A 620 -29.85 19.91 0.20
C TRP A 620 -31.29 19.49 0.50
N GLN A 621 -31.48 18.52 1.38
CA GLN A 621 -32.82 18.01 1.71
C GLN A 621 -33.68 19.08 2.39
N CYS A 622 -33.09 20.01 3.14
CA CYS A 622 -33.81 21.06 3.86
C CYS A 622 -33.91 22.39 3.08
N GLY A 623 -33.72 22.36 1.75
CA GLY A 623 -34.04 23.48 0.85
C GLY A 623 -32.94 24.53 0.66
N GLY A 624 -31.70 24.23 1.05
CA GLY A 624 -30.52 25.01 0.70
C GLY A 624 -29.79 24.47 -0.53
N SER A 625 -28.58 24.97 -0.76
CA SER A 625 -27.67 24.44 -1.79
C SER A 625 -26.23 24.36 -1.30
N VAL A 626 -25.48 23.38 -1.81
CA VAL A 626 -24.03 23.31 -1.65
C VAL A 626 -23.38 23.60 -3.00
N GLU A 627 -22.46 24.54 -3.02
CA GLU A 627 -21.91 25.11 -4.26
C GLU A 627 -20.39 25.29 -4.17
N ILE A 628 -19.70 25.29 -5.31
CA ILE A 628 -18.27 25.57 -5.43
C ILE A 628 -18.10 26.83 -6.29
N SER A 629 -17.41 27.84 -5.77
CA SER A 629 -17.09 29.04 -6.54
C SER A 629 -15.80 28.85 -7.34
N PRO A 630 -15.84 28.88 -8.69
CA PRO A 630 -14.65 28.72 -9.52
C PRO A 630 -13.68 29.89 -9.41
N CYS A 631 -14.13 31.06 -8.92
CA CYS A 631 -13.30 32.25 -8.77
C CYS A 631 -12.58 32.35 -7.42
N SER A 632 -12.92 31.49 -6.47
CA SER A 632 -12.31 31.48 -5.13
C SER A 632 -11.39 30.28 -5.00
N HIS A 633 -10.08 30.50 -4.90
CA HIS A 633 -9.09 29.43 -4.72
C HIS A 633 -8.47 29.47 -3.32
N VAL A 634 -8.34 28.30 -2.68
CA VAL A 634 -7.59 28.12 -1.44
C VAL A 634 -6.76 26.84 -1.53
N GLY A 635 -5.45 26.95 -1.34
CA GLY A 635 -4.56 25.80 -1.27
C GLY A 635 -4.69 25.07 0.05
N HIS A 636 -4.66 23.75 0.03
CA HIS A 636 -4.70 22.87 1.20
C HIS A 636 -3.56 21.86 1.15
N VAL A 637 -2.92 21.59 2.30
CA VAL A 637 -1.90 20.54 2.40
C VAL A 637 -2.58 19.17 2.48
N PHE A 638 -2.62 18.46 1.36
CA PHE A 638 -3.19 17.11 1.29
C PHE A 638 -2.21 16.09 1.86
N ARG A 639 -2.60 15.43 2.94
CA ARG A 639 -1.77 14.44 3.63
C ARG A 639 -2.10 13.03 3.15
N SER A 640 -1.07 12.19 3.03
CA SER A 640 -1.23 10.76 2.74
C SER A 640 -1.74 9.93 3.93
N SER A 641 -1.67 10.46 5.15
CA SER A 641 -2.16 9.83 6.38
C SER A 641 -2.62 10.85 7.41
N THR A 642 -3.49 10.43 8.34
CA THR A 642 -3.91 11.26 9.48
C THR A 642 -2.86 11.17 10.59
N PRO A 643 -2.23 12.29 11.04
CA PRO A 643 -1.26 12.27 12.13
C PRO A 643 -1.92 12.24 13.53
N TYR A 644 -3.25 12.25 13.58
CA TYR A 644 -4.01 12.43 14.81
C TYR A 644 -4.38 11.09 15.47
N THR A 645 -4.44 11.10 16.79
CA THR A 645 -4.94 9.96 17.57
C THR A 645 -6.47 9.88 17.50
N PHE A 646 -7.03 8.68 17.58
CA PHE A 646 -8.47 8.47 17.66
C PHE A 646 -8.76 7.71 18.96
N PRO A 647 -9.19 8.39 20.04
CA PRO A 647 -9.63 7.73 21.27
C PRO A 647 -10.75 6.73 20.95
N GLY A 648 -10.57 5.44 21.27
CA GLY A 648 -11.49 4.35 20.89
C GLY A 648 -11.25 3.75 19.50
N GLY A 649 -10.30 4.28 18.73
CA GLY A 649 -9.96 3.79 17.40
C GLY A 649 -10.75 4.47 16.26
N MET A 650 -10.09 4.62 15.11
CA MET A 650 -10.66 5.33 13.95
C MET A 650 -11.94 4.66 13.42
N SER A 651 -11.96 3.33 13.35
CA SER A 651 -13.09 2.56 12.82
C SER A 651 -14.37 2.77 13.63
N GLU A 652 -14.26 2.76 14.97
CA GLU A 652 -15.43 2.94 15.84
C GLU A 652 -15.99 4.36 15.76
N VAL A 653 -15.11 5.37 15.84
CA VAL A 653 -15.53 6.78 15.80
C VAL A 653 -16.16 7.12 14.46
N LEU A 654 -15.49 6.78 13.35
CA LEU A 654 -16.01 7.02 12.01
C LEU A 654 -17.30 6.24 11.78
N GLY A 655 -17.36 4.98 12.22
CA GLY A 655 -18.55 4.15 12.09
C GLY A 655 -19.76 4.72 12.81
N LYS A 656 -19.59 5.24 14.03
CA LYS A 656 -20.65 5.94 14.77
C LYS A 656 -21.11 7.20 14.03
N ASN A 657 -20.20 8.05 13.57
CA ASN A 657 -20.57 9.29 12.88
C ASN A 657 -21.29 9.01 11.55
N LEU A 658 -20.82 8.03 10.76
CA LEU A 658 -21.47 7.64 9.51
C LEU A 658 -22.85 7.00 9.75
N ALA A 659 -22.99 6.17 10.79
CA ALA A 659 -24.27 5.61 11.17
C ALA A 659 -25.29 6.72 11.53
N ARG A 660 -24.86 7.74 12.27
CA ARG A 660 -25.70 8.92 12.57
C ARG A 660 -26.18 9.62 11.29
N ALA A 661 -25.27 9.90 10.37
CA ALA A 661 -25.60 10.54 9.11
C ALA A 661 -26.59 9.68 8.28
N ALA A 662 -26.34 8.38 8.18
CA ALA A 662 -27.17 7.45 7.43
C ALA A 662 -28.58 7.31 8.03
N MET A 663 -28.68 7.11 9.35
CA MET A 663 -29.97 6.91 10.05
C MET A 663 -30.89 8.12 9.94
N VAL A 664 -30.33 9.34 9.92
CA VAL A 664 -31.14 10.57 9.86
C VAL A 664 -31.49 10.93 8.41
N TRP A 665 -30.57 10.76 7.46
CA TRP A 665 -30.65 11.44 6.16
C TRP A 665 -30.76 10.52 4.95
N MET A 666 -30.64 9.20 5.10
CA MET A 666 -30.57 8.26 3.98
C MET A 666 -31.77 7.32 3.85
N ASP A 667 -32.80 7.47 4.68
CA ASP A 667 -34.06 6.69 4.59
C ASP A 667 -33.78 5.19 4.44
N GLU A 668 -34.30 4.52 3.40
CA GLU A 668 -34.05 3.08 3.16
C GLU A 668 -32.60 2.74 2.78
N TRP A 669 -31.81 3.69 2.25
CA TRP A 669 -30.40 3.48 1.90
C TRP A 669 -29.46 3.41 3.11
N GLN A 670 -29.96 3.67 4.32
CA GLN A 670 -29.14 3.49 5.51
C GLN A 670 -28.72 2.02 5.70
N TYR A 671 -29.55 1.05 5.28
CA TYR A 671 -29.24 -0.38 5.33
C TYR A 671 -28.09 -0.74 4.41
N PHE A 672 -28.15 -0.23 3.19
CA PHE A 672 -27.07 -0.34 2.22
C PHE A 672 -25.74 0.15 2.81
N VAL A 673 -25.72 1.37 3.38
CA VAL A 673 -24.48 1.88 3.99
C VAL A 673 -24.01 1.01 5.14
N MET A 674 -24.90 0.49 5.98
CA MET A 674 -24.53 -0.38 7.10
C MET A 674 -23.97 -1.74 6.67
N LEU A 675 -24.41 -2.27 5.53
CA LEU A 675 -23.93 -3.53 4.98
C LEU A 675 -22.61 -3.37 4.22
N TYR A 676 -22.44 -2.28 3.47
CA TYR A 676 -21.31 -2.12 2.54
C TYR A 676 -20.21 -1.15 3.01
N THR A 677 -20.37 -0.52 4.18
CA THR A 677 -19.33 0.33 4.77
C THR A 677 -18.54 -0.42 5.83
N SER A 678 -17.22 -0.35 5.70
CA SER A 678 -16.30 -1.04 6.58
C SER A 678 -16.34 -0.48 8.00
N GLY A 679 -16.45 -1.36 8.99
CA GLY A 679 -16.57 -0.94 10.39
C GLY A 679 -17.98 -0.51 10.82
N LEU A 680 -18.95 -0.51 9.90
CA LEU A 680 -20.37 -0.38 10.25
C LEU A 680 -21.03 -1.76 10.28
N SER A 681 -22.09 -1.87 11.07
CA SER A 681 -22.96 -3.04 11.11
C SER A 681 -24.38 -2.61 11.43
N LEU A 682 -25.36 -3.47 11.15
CA LEU A 682 -26.77 -3.20 11.45
C LEU A 682 -27.00 -2.96 12.95
N ASN A 683 -26.23 -3.65 13.81
CA ASN A 683 -26.29 -3.50 15.27
C ASN A 683 -25.83 -2.11 15.77
N MET A 684 -25.24 -1.27 14.89
CA MET A 684 -24.89 0.11 15.25
C MET A 684 -26.12 0.99 15.47
N ARG A 685 -27.28 0.63 14.89
CA ARG A 685 -28.53 1.36 15.07
C ARG A 685 -28.97 1.43 16.53
N ASP A 686 -28.81 0.33 17.24
CA ASP A 686 -29.20 0.23 18.66
C ASP A 686 -28.20 0.93 19.59
N LYS A 687 -27.04 1.33 19.07
CA LYS A 687 -25.95 1.96 19.84
C LYS A 687 -25.92 3.48 19.74
N VAL A 688 -26.74 4.07 18.88
CA VAL A 688 -26.62 5.48 18.50
C VAL A 688 -28.00 6.17 18.56
N ASP A 689 -28.13 7.18 19.42
CA ASP A 689 -29.35 7.99 19.51
C ASP A 689 -29.32 9.19 18.56
N VAL A 690 -30.26 9.23 17.62
CA VAL A 690 -30.41 10.32 16.63
C VAL A 690 -31.73 11.08 16.77
N SER A 691 -32.45 10.92 17.88
CA SER A 691 -33.80 11.47 18.09
C SER A 691 -33.88 12.98 17.85
N SER A 692 -32.90 13.73 18.36
CA SER A 692 -32.83 15.20 18.18
C SER A 692 -32.65 15.62 16.72
N ARG A 693 -31.92 14.83 15.93
CA ARG A 693 -31.66 15.10 14.50
C ARG A 693 -32.86 14.73 13.64
N LEU A 694 -33.59 13.66 13.99
CA LEU A 694 -34.87 13.33 13.36
C LEU A 694 -35.92 14.41 13.62
N ALA A 695 -36.06 14.89 14.86
CA ALA A 695 -36.96 15.99 15.20
C ALA A 695 -36.63 17.28 14.44
N LEU A 696 -35.33 17.58 14.24
CA LEU A 696 -34.90 18.69 13.39
C LEU A 696 -35.32 18.49 11.93
N ARG A 697 -35.10 17.30 11.37
CA ARG A 697 -35.47 16.97 9.97
C ARG A 697 -36.97 17.14 9.74
N GLU A 698 -37.79 16.68 10.68
CA GLU A 698 -39.25 16.85 10.66
C GLU A 698 -39.66 18.33 10.77
N LYS A 699 -39.09 19.05 11.75
CA LYS A 699 -39.37 20.49 11.95
C LYS A 699 -39.07 21.33 10.71
N LEU A 700 -37.98 21.03 10.00
CA LEU A 700 -37.57 21.74 8.79
C LEU A 700 -38.28 21.24 7.51
N GLN A 701 -39.15 20.23 7.62
CA GLN A 701 -39.87 19.61 6.49
C GLN A 701 -38.93 19.20 5.35
N CYS A 702 -37.80 18.58 5.71
CA CYS A 702 -36.79 18.23 4.74
C CYS A 702 -37.29 17.10 3.81
N LYS A 703 -36.84 17.14 2.56
CA LYS A 703 -37.13 16.16 1.52
C LYS A 703 -36.53 14.78 1.85
N PRO A 704 -37.07 13.69 1.28
CA PRO A 704 -36.47 12.36 1.41
C PRO A 704 -35.16 12.23 0.63
N PHE A 705 -34.38 11.19 0.92
CA PHE A 705 -33.13 10.89 0.25
C PHE A 705 -33.34 10.48 -1.21
N SER A 706 -34.46 9.85 -1.55
CA SER A 706 -34.86 9.59 -2.94
C SER A 706 -34.91 10.88 -3.76
N TRP A 707 -35.52 11.94 -3.22
CA TRP A 707 -35.53 13.26 -3.84
C TRP A 707 -34.11 13.82 -4.03
N TYR A 708 -33.21 13.64 -3.05
CA TYR A 708 -31.81 14.05 -3.18
C TYR A 708 -31.11 13.32 -4.33
N LEU A 709 -31.27 12.01 -4.44
CA LEU A 709 -30.68 11.23 -5.53
C LEU A 709 -31.27 11.63 -6.90
N GLU A 710 -32.56 11.93 -7.00
CA GLU A 710 -33.20 12.31 -8.26
C GLU A 710 -32.88 13.75 -8.71
N ASN A 711 -32.83 14.69 -7.76
CA ASN A 711 -32.81 16.13 -8.07
C ASN A 711 -31.43 16.76 -7.88
N VAL A 712 -30.66 16.26 -6.91
CA VAL A 712 -29.34 16.82 -6.58
C VAL A 712 -28.23 16.00 -7.21
N TRP A 713 -28.34 14.68 -7.24
CA TRP A 713 -27.30 13.79 -7.76
C TRP A 713 -27.84 12.65 -8.65
N PRO A 714 -28.48 12.96 -9.79
CA PRO A 714 -29.07 11.96 -10.69
C PRO A 714 -28.04 11.01 -11.31
N GLU A 715 -26.76 11.38 -11.32
CA GLU A 715 -25.65 10.55 -11.79
C GLU A 715 -25.16 9.54 -10.73
N HIS A 716 -25.84 9.42 -9.60
CA HIS A 716 -25.46 8.47 -8.54
C HIS A 716 -25.41 7.03 -9.06
N PHE A 717 -24.53 6.25 -8.44
CA PHE A 717 -24.39 4.81 -8.65
C PHE A 717 -24.84 4.03 -7.41
N PHE A 718 -25.73 4.61 -6.60
CA PHE A 718 -26.41 3.90 -5.51
C PHE A 718 -27.48 2.93 -6.06
N PRO A 719 -27.80 1.84 -5.33
CA PRO A 719 -28.92 0.97 -5.66
C PRO A 719 -30.24 1.74 -5.73
N ALA A 720 -31.16 1.31 -6.57
CA ALA A 720 -32.52 1.87 -6.68
C ALA A 720 -33.47 0.79 -7.23
N HIS A 721 -34.78 0.99 -7.09
CA HIS A 721 -35.79 0.00 -7.52
C HIS A 721 -35.79 -0.31 -9.02
N ASP A 722 -35.29 0.61 -9.84
CA ASP A 722 -35.18 0.46 -11.28
C ASP A 722 -33.80 -0.06 -11.71
N ARG A 723 -32.93 -0.46 -10.77
CA ARG A 723 -31.53 -0.85 -11.05
C ARG A 723 -31.21 -2.22 -10.49
N PHE A 724 -30.37 -2.96 -11.21
CA PHE A 724 -29.70 -4.11 -10.63
C PHE A 724 -28.60 -3.63 -9.68
N PHE A 725 -28.47 -4.28 -8.53
CA PHE A 725 -27.31 -4.14 -7.66
C PHE A 725 -26.82 -5.54 -7.24
N GLY A 726 -25.58 -5.88 -7.59
CA GLY A 726 -25.07 -7.21 -7.31
C GLY A 726 -23.78 -7.56 -8.04
N LYS A 727 -23.48 -8.85 -8.14
CA LYS A 727 -22.29 -9.38 -8.81
C LYS A 727 -22.65 -9.89 -10.22
N ILE A 728 -21.69 -9.79 -11.13
CA ILE A 728 -21.77 -10.37 -12.49
C ILE A 728 -20.89 -11.62 -12.50
N ILE A 729 -21.51 -12.80 -12.60
CA ILE A 729 -20.82 -14.09 -12.59
C ILE A 729 -20.67 -14.64 -14.00
N TRP A 730 -19.56 -15.30 -14.27
CA TRP A 730 -19.40 -16.09 -15.49
C TRP A 730 -20.05 -17.47 -15.29
N LEU A 731 -20.95 -17.85 -16.19
CA LEU A 731 -21.65 -19.14 -16.15
C LEU A 731 -20.83 -20.18 -16.93
N ASP A 732 -19.94 -20.89 -16.24
CA ASP A 732 -19.05 -21.88 -16.86
C ASP A 732 -19.75 -23.18 -17.27
N GLY A 733 -20.99 -23.39 -16.80
CA GLY A 733 -21.78 -24.59 -17.05
C GLY A 733 -21.35 -25.81 -16.24
N GLU A 734 -20.30 -25.68 -15.42
CA GLU A 734 -19.73 -26.75 -14.60
C GLU A 734 -20.07 -26.57 -13.12
N THR A 735 -20.09 -25.34 -12.61
CA THR A 735 -20.46 -25.09 -11.21
C THR A 735 -21.95 -25.34 -10.97
N GLU A 736 -22.25 -25.79 -9.75
CA GLU A 736 -23.64 -25.97 -9.29
C GLU A 736 -24.40 -24.65 -9.39
N CYS A 737 -23.76 -23.53 -9.06
CA CYS A 737 -24.28 -22.18 -9.27
C CYS A 737 -24.68 -21.93 -10.72
N ALA A 738 -23.76 -22.13 -11.67
CA ALA A 738 -24.00 -21.86 -13.08
C ALA A 738 -25.11 -22.74 -13.67
N GLN A 739 -25.14 -24.02 -13.29
CA GLN A 739 -26.17 -24.97 -13.71
C GLN A 739 -27.53 -24.63 -13.12
N ALA A 740 -27.59 -24.35 -11.81
CA ALA A 740 -28.82 -23.99 -11.11
C ALA A 740 -29.39 -22.67 -11.61
N TYR A 741 -28.55 -21.65 -11.81
CA TYR A 741 -28.95 -20.37 -12.41
C TYR A 741 -29.58 -20.59 -13.80
N THR A 742 -28.90 -21.38 -14.64
CA THR A 742 -29.38 -21.67 -16.00
C THR A 742 -30.66 -22.51 -16.01
N HIS A 743 -30.78 -23.48 -15.12
CA HIS A 743 -31.99 -24.29 -14.99
C HIS A 743 -33.17 -23.45 -14.52
N HIS A 744 -32.95 -22.59 -13.52
CA HIS A 744 -33.98 -21.68 -13.00
C HIS A 744 -34.48 -20.74 -14.10
N MET A 745 -33.56 -20.07 -14.82
CA MET A 745 -33.93 -19.14 -15.90
C MET A 745 -34.74 -19.81 -17.02
N LYS A 746 -34.45 -21.07 -17.34
CA LYS A 746 -35.21 -21.85 -18.34
C LYS A 746 -36.62 -22.26 -17.88
N ASN A 747 -36.92 -22.21 -16.59
CA ASN A 747 -38.21 -22.64 -16.05
C ASN A 747 -39.15 -21.47 -15.72
N ILE A 748 -38.72 -20.23 -15.97
CA ILE A 748 -39.54 -19.05 -15.68
C ILE A 748 -40.74 -19.01 -16.66
N PRO A 749 -42.00 -19.00 -16.15
CA PRO A 749 -43.19 -19.07 -16.98
C PRO A 749 -43.35 -17.82 -17.84
N GLY A 750 -43.66 -18.00 -19.14
CA GLY A 750 -43.89 -16.90 -20.08
C GLY A 750 -42.69 -16.50 -20.94
N HIS A 751 -41.94 -17.49 -21.45
CA HIS A 751 -40.76 -17.44 -22.35
C HIS A 751 -40.71 -16.34 -23.43
N ARG A 752 -40.55 -15.09 -22.98
CA ARG A 752 -40.13 -13.88 -23.70
C ARG A 752 -40.01 -12.73 -22.69
N ILE A 753 -39.13 -12.87 -21.68
CA ILE A 753 -38.82 -11.73 -20.78
C ILE A 753 -37.90 -10.71 -21.49
N SER A 754 -37.36 -11.07 -22.66
CA SER A 754 -36.34 -10.26 -23.34
C SER A 754 -36.74 -8.80 -23.65
N ARG A 755 -35.82 -7.92 -23.23
CA ARG A 755 -35.68 -6.47 -23.45
C ARG A 755 -36.36 -5.52 -22.48
N GLU A 756 -37.38 -5.93 -21.72
CA GLU A 756 -38.00 -5.01 -20.75
C GLU A 756 -37.23 -5.04 -19.41
N TRP A 757 -36.32 -4.09 -19.23
CA TRP A 757 -35.44 -3.99 -18.04
C TRP A 757 -36.18 -4.14 -16.71
N THR A 758 -37.35 -3.50 -16.58
CA THR A 758 -38.16 -3.55 -15.35
C THR A 758 -38.67 -4.95 -15.01
N ARG A 759 -38.98 -5.79 -16.02
CA ARG A 759 -39.39 -7.19 -15.78
C ARG A 759 -38.20 -8.02 -15.36
N VAL A 760 -37.06 -7.83 -16.04
CA VAL A 760 -35.80 -8.53 -15.72
C VAL A 760 -35.38 -8.30 -14.27
N ILE A 761 -35.36 -7.04 -13.82
CA ILE A 761 -34.98 -6.73 -12.43
C ILE A 761 -35.96 -7.28 -11.43
N ARG A 762 -37.28 -7.18 -11.68
CA ARG A 762 -38.28 -7.74 -10.78
C ARG A 762 -38.12 -9.24 -10.60
N GLU A 763 -37.84 -9.96 -11.68
CA GLU A 763 -37.63 -11.40 -11.64
C GLU A 763 -36.36 -11.76 -10.86
N ILE A 764 -35.25 -11.06 -11.13
CA ILE A 764 -33.99 -11.24 -10.41
C ILE A 764 -34.15 -10.99 -8.91
N ASP A 765 -34.77 -9.87 -8.54
CA ASP A 765 -34.97 -9.47 -7.15
C ASP A 765 -35.93 -10.43 -6.42
N SER A 766 -36.98 -10.93 -7.08
CA SER A 766 -37.95 -11.85 -6.45
C SER A 766 -37.36 -13.21 -6.08
N ASN A 767 -36.26 -13.61 -6.73
CA ASN A 767 -35.55 -14.87 -6.50
C ASN A 767 -34.17 -14.65 -5.86
N ALA A 768 -33.93 -13.48 -5.25
CA ALA A 768 -32.61 -13.09 -4.75
C ALA A 768 -32.01 -14.06 -3.73
N ASP A 769 -32.80 -14.53 -2.75
CA ASP A 769 -32.33 -15.47 -1.72
C ASP A 769 -31.88 -16.80 -2.35
N GLN A 770 -32.62 -17.26 -3.36
CA GLN A 770 -32.24 -18.46 -4.11
C GLN A 770 -30.93 -18.22 -4.86
N PHE A 771 -30.80 -17.14 -5.62
CA PHE A 771 -29.56 -16.85 -6.36
C PHE A 771 -28.35 -16.65 -5.44
N MET A 772 -28.52 -16.02 -4.29
CA MET A 772 -27.46 -15.85 -3.31
C MET A 772 -27.03 -17.17 -2.67
N SER A 773 -27.97 -18.08 -2.41
CA SER A 773 -27.66 -19.41 -1.87
C SER A 773 -26.88 -20.30 -2.83
N LEU A 774 -26.88 -19.96 -4.12
CA LEU A 774 -26.23 -20.74 -5.17
C LEU A 774 -24.75 -20.39 -5.36
N ILE A 775 -24.27 -19.23 -4.90
CA ILE A 775 -22.86 -18.83 -5.09
C ILE A 775 -21.94 -19.71 -4.23
N ASP A 776 -20.99 -20.38 -4.89
CA ASP A 776 -19.81 -20.95 -4.27
C ASP A 776 -18.62 -20.02 -4.50
N LEU A 777 -18.26 -19.26 -3.47
CA LEU A 777 -17.22 -18.22 -3.52
C LEU A 777 -15.83 -18.77 -3.90
N ASP A 778 -15.57 -20.07 -3.65
CA ASP A 778 -14.28 -20.68 -3.97
C ASP A 778 -14.19 -21.12 -5.44
N ARG A 779 -15.34 -21.35 -6.09
CA ARG A 779 -15.41 -21.92 -7.45
C ARG A 779 -15.89 -20.92 -8.48
N ASP A 780 -16.89 -20.12 -8.15
CA ASP A 780 -17.50 -19.17 -9.08
C ASP A 780 -16.56 -18.00 -9.38
N LYS A 781 -16.59 -17.55 -10.64
CA LYS A 781 -15.76 -16.45 -11.12
C LYS A 781 -16.62 -15.23 -11.41
N CYS A 782 -16.30 -14.12 -10.74
CA CYS A 782 -16.95 -12.84 -10.87
C CYS A 782 -16.14 -11.90 -11.78
N LEU A 783 -16.86 -11.06 -12.52
CA LEU A 783 -16.28 -9.99 -13.32
C LEU A 783 -15.57 -8.99 -12.40
N ARG A 784 -14.28 -8.75 -12.61
CA ARG A 784 -13.49 -7.83 -11.77
C ARG A 784 -12.38 -7.12 -12.55
N PRO A 785 -11.87 -5.98 -12.08
CA PRO A 785 -10.68 -5.37 -12.66
C PRO A 785 -9.43 -6.27 -12.47
N VAL A 786 -8.49 -6.21 -13.41
CA VAL A 786 -7.23 -6.99 -13.36
C VAL A 786 -6.31 -6.56 -12.20
N LYS A 787 -6.32 -5.27 -11.84
CA LYS A 787 -5.52 -4.73 -10.74
C LYS A 787 -6.43 -4.14 -9.68
N GLU A 788 -6.38 -4.71 -8.47
CA GLU A 788 -7.15 -4.20 -7.32
C GLU A 788 -6.63 -2.83 -6.85
N ASP A 789 -5.32 -2.57 -6.99
CA ASP A 789 -4.65 -1.35 -6.51
C ASP A 789 -4.37 -0.28 -7.59
N ALA A 790 -4.86 -0.47 -8.82
CA ALA A 790 -4.59 0.50 -9.88
C ALA A 790 -5.22 1.87 -9.56
N PRO A 791 -4.52 3.00 -9.85
CA PRO A 791 -5.07 4.33 -9.65
C PRO A 791 -6.46 4.42 -10.31
N ARG A 792 -7.45 4.88 -9.55
CA ARG A 792 -8.88 4.81 -9.91
C ARG A 792 -9.27 5.66 -11.14
N THR A 793 -8.31 6.43 -11.68
CA THR A 793 -8.41 7.26 -12.89
C THR A 793 -7.75 6.60 -14.11
N SER A 794 -7.11 5.44 -13.96
CA SER A 794 -6.46 4.72 -15.05
C SER A 794 -7.44 3.80 -15.79
N LEU A 795 -7.18 3.58 -17.09
CA LEU A 795 -7.87 2.56 -17.89
C LEU A 795 -7.61 1.19 -17.24
N GLN A 796 -8.66 0.57 -16.69
CA GLN A 796 -8.51 -0.74 -16.03
C GLN A 796 -9.04 -1.85 -16.94
N PRO A 797 -8.18 -2.77 -17.40
CA PRO A 797 -8.62 -3.99 -18.05
C PRO A 797 -9.46 -4.84 -17.10
N ILE A 798 -10.36 -5.64 -17.66
CA ILE A 798 -11.29 -6.47 -16.92
C ILE A 798 -10.98 -7.95 -17.15
N THR A 799 -11.12 -8.73 -16.10
CA THR A 799 -10.94 -10.17 -16.07
C THR A 799 -12.06 -10.81 -15.25
N VAL A 800 -11.97 -12.12 -15.05
CA VAL A 800 -12.76 -12.83 -14.06
C VAL A 800 -11.81 -13.37 -12.99
N GLY A 801 -12.25 -13.34 -11.74
CA GLY A 801 -11.56 -14.04 -10.66
C GLY A 801 -12.53 -14.46 -9.58
N ASP A 802 -12.00 -15.03 -8.50
CA ASP A 802 -12.80 -15.63 -7.44
C ASP A 802 -13.80 -14.61 -6.90
N CYS A 803 -15.07 -15.03 -6.80
CA CYS A 803 -16.11 -14.19 -6.25
C CYS A 803 -15.81 -13.93 -4.78
N ASN A 804 -15.43 -12.70 -4.42
CA ASN A 804 -15.11 -12.37 -3.04
C ASN A 804 -16.40 -12.13 -2.24
N ALA A 805 -16.48 -12.71 -1.04
CA ALA A 805 -17.60 -12.47 -0.11
C ALA A 805 -17.62 -11.02 0.42
N HIS A 806 -16.49 -10.31 0.30
CA HIS A 806 -16.26 -9.09 1.06
C HIS A 806 -16.90 -7.86 0.39
N HIS A 807 -17.66 -7.08 1.17
CA HIS A 807 -18.35 -5.87 0.72
C HIS A 807 -17.48 -4.72 0.18
N GLN A 808 -16.15 -4.86 0.21
CA GLN A 808 -15.19 -3.83 -0.23
C GLN A 808 -14.69 -4.01 -1.67
N THR A 809 -15.11 -5.08 -2.36
CA THR A 809 -14.50 -5.48 -3.62
C THR A 809 -15.12 -4.76 -4.83
N MET A 810 -14.28 -4.53 -5.84
CA MET A 810 -14.66 -3.90 -7.12
C MET A 810 -15.45 -4.83 -8.05
N ASP A 811 -15.88 -6.00 -7.57
CA ASP A 811 -16.66 -7.02 -8.30
C ASP A 811 -18.18 -6.86 -8.10
N ILE A 812 -18.61 -5.77 -7.45
CA ILE A 812 -20.01 -5.38 -7.29
C ILE A 812 -20.33 -4.24 -8.25
N TYR A 813 -21.45 -4.37 -8.94
CA TYR A 813 -21.89 -3.44 -9.98
C TYR A 813 -23.34 -2.98 -9.76
N VAL A 814 -23.62 -1.78 -10.25
CA VAL A 814 -24.97 -1.28 -10.47
C VAL A 814 -25.21 -1.23 -11.97
N ILE A 815 -26.32 -1.83 -12.44
CA ILE A 815 -26.73 -1.71 -13.84
C ILE A 815 -27.96 -0.80 -13.90
N THR A 816 -27.87 0.28 -14.68
CA THR A 816 -28.97 1.25 -14.83
C THR A 816 -29.94 0.82 -15.94
N PRO A 817 -31.20 1.32 -15.95
CA PRO A 817 -32.12 1.10 -17.06
C PRO A 817 -31.57 1.57 -18.41
N SER A 818 -30.71 2.59 -18.39
CA SER A 818 -30.05 3.06 -19.60
C SER A 818 -28.98 2.09 -20.12
N GLY A 819 -28.64 1.03 -19.38
CA GLY A 819 -27.63 0.04 -19.77
C GLY A 819 -26.21 0.35 -19.29
N LYS A 820 -26.02 1.27 -18.34
CA LYS A 820 -24.67 1.53 -17.80
C LYS A 820 -24.36 0.54 -16.70
N VAL A 821 -23.22 -0.14 -16.81
CA VAL A 821 -22.68 -1.03 -15.76
C VAL A 821 -21.64 -0.24 -14.97
N MET A 822 -21.99 0.17 -13.75
CA MET A 822 -21.26 1.13 -12.92
C MET A 822 -20.66 0.48 -11.67
N THR A 823 -19.49 0.94 -11.25
CA THR A 823 -18.87 0.56 -9.95
C THR A 823 -19.08 1.64 -8.88
N ASN A 824 -18.59 1.39 -7.66
CA ASN A 824 -18.69 2.29 -6.51
C ASN A 824 -17.94 3.64 -6.63
N ASN A 825 -17.21 3.91 -7.72
CA ASN A 825 -16.44 5.13 -7.91
C ASN A 825 -16.81 5.86 -9.22
N ASN A 826 -18.03 5.70 -9.74
CA ASN A 826 -18.46 6.28 -11.01
C ASN A 826 -17.59 5.83 -12.21
N ILE A 827 -17.22 4.55 -12.24
CA ILE A 827 -16.46 3.92 -13.32
C ILE A 827 -17.40 2.95 -14.04
N CYS A 828 -17.45 3.05 -15.37
CA CYS A 828 -18.36 2.33 -16.26
C CYS A 828 -17.62 1.32 -17.13
N LEU A 829 -18.26 0.17 -17.35
CA LEU A 829 -17.88 -0.79 -18.40
C LEU A 829 -17.95 -0.12 -19.77
N THR A 830 -16.84 -0.04 -20.48
CA THR A 830 -16.70 0.74 -21.71
C THR A 830 -16.10 -0.11 -22.82
N TYR A 831 -16.78 -0.12 -23.96
CA TYR A 831 -16.26 -0.65 -25.21
C TYR A 831 -15.28 0.35 -25.84
N SER A 832 -14.11 -0.12 -26.24
CA SER A 832 -13.13 0.67 -26.99
C SER A 832 -12.90 0.05 -28.34
N GLU A 833 -13.30 0.75 -29.40
CA GLU A 833 -13.13 0.24 -30.76
C GLU A 833 -11.64 0.00 -31.04
N PRO A 834 -11.25 -1.24 -31.38
CA PRO A 834 -9.86 -1.54 -31.67
C PRO A 834 -9.45 -0.91 -33.01
N LYS A 835 -8.24 -0.33 -33.05
CA LYS A 835 -7.66 0.18 -34.31
C LYS A 835 -7.66 -0.92 -35.37
N GLN A 836 -7.80 -0.56 -36.65
CA GLN A 836 -7.96 -1.50 -37.76
C GLN A 836 -6.86 -2.58 -37.85
N SER A 837 -5.62 -2.25 -37.44
CA SER A 837 -4.50 -3.20 -37.34
C SER A 837 -4.61 -4.21 -36.19
N VAL A 838 -5.43 -3.93 -35.18
CA VAL A 838 -5.70 -4.78 -34.00
C VAL A 838 -6.90 -5.70 -34.23
N ILE A 839 -7.86 -5.31 -35.08
CA ILE A 839 -9.04 -6.14 -35.45
C ILE A 839 -8.60 -7.51 -35.97
N GLN A 840 -7.52 -7.57 -36.76
CA GLN A 840 -6.99 -8.81 -37.31
C GLN A 840 -6.30 -9.69 -36.24
N MET A 841 -5.75 -9.07 -35.18
CA MET A 841 -5.18 -9.77 -34.02
C MET A 841 -6.25 -10.28 -33.05
N LEU A 842 -7.38 -9.57 -32.89
CA LEU A 842 -8.50 -9.99 -32.03
C LEU A 842 -9.25 -11.22 -32.57
N LYS A 843 -9.21 -11.41 -33.90
CA LYS A 843 -9.71 -12.63 -34.57
C LYS A 843 -8.78 -13.84 -34.36
N ASN A 844 -7.50 -13.62 -34.07
CA ASN A 844 -6.54 -14.70 -33.79
C ASN A 844 -6.66 -15.21 -32.34
N ARG A 845 -6.40 -16.50 -32.11
CA ARG A 845 -6.46 -17.17 -30.79
C ARG A 845 -5.47 -16.63 -29.73
N ASN A 846 -4.59 -15.70 -30.10
CA ASN A 846 -3.52 -15.17 -29.24
C ASN A 846 -3.71 -13.67 -28.93
N ALA A 847 -4.95 -13.21 -28.74
CA ALA A 847 -5.23 -11.82 -28.41
C ALA A 847 -4.76 -11.49 -26.98
N THR A 848 -3.77 -10.61 -26.84
CA THR A 848 -3.28 -10.09 -25.55
C THR A 848 -3.89 -8.72 -25.19
N THR A 849 -4.75 -8.17 -26.05
CA THR A 849 -5.35 -6.84 -25.90
C THR A 849 -6.87 -6.96 -25.83
N THR A 850 -7.48 -6.33 -24.82
CA THR A 850 -8.94 -6.26 -24.65
C THR A 850 -9.51 -4.97 -25.23
N ASN A 851 -10.68 -5.08 -25.86
CA ASN A 851 -11.51 -3.96 -26.32
C ASN A 851 -12.60 -3.58 -25.31
N VAL A 852 -12.55 -4.11 -24.09
CA VAL A 852 -13.48 -3.78 -22.99
C VAL A 852 -12.68 -3.40 -21.75
N GLN A 853 -12.99 -2.22 -21.19
CA GLN A 853 -12.25 -1.64 -20.08
C GLN A 853 -13.18 -0.86 -19.16
N LEU A 854 -12.76 -0.66 -17.91
CA LEU A 854 -13.42 0.24 -16.98
C LEU A 854 -12.86 1.66 -17.17
N THR A 855 -13.74 2.63 -17.43
CA THR A 855 -13.38 4.06 -17.58
C THR A 855 -14.37 4.96 -16.84
N GLN A 856 -14.05 6.24 -16.62
CA GLN A 856 -14.98 7.16 -15.95
C GLN A 856 -16.33 7.20 -16.67
N CYS A 857 -17.42 7.08 -15.91
CA CYS A 857 -18.77 7.18 -16.48
C CYS A 857 -19.01 8.57 -17.05
N LEU A 858 -19.47 8.62 -18.30
CA LEU A 858 -19.82 9.86 -19.00
C LEU A 858 -21.31 9.90 -19.27
N ALA A 859 -21.93 11.08 -19.19
CA ALA A 859 -23.39 11.21 -19.31
C ALA A 859 -23.89 10.67 -20.67
N ASN A 860 -23.24 11.06 -21.77
CA ASN A 860 -23.63 10.81 -23.16
C ASN A 860 -22.55 10.01 -23.94
N ASP A 861 -22.13 8.86 -23.44
CA ASP A 861 -21.19 7.97 -24.16
C ASP A 861 -21.87 6.65 -24.52
N SER A 862 -22.11 6.42 -25.82
CA SER A 862 -22.77 5.22 -26.33
C SER A 862 -21.94 3.95 -26.11
N ARG A 863 -20.61 4.10 -26.00
CA ARG A 863 -19.67 3.00 -25.75
C ARG A 863 -19.84 2.35 -24.37
N GLN A 864 -20.57 3.01 -23.48
CA GLN A 864 -20.82 2.57 -22.10
C GLN A 864 -22.19 1.91 -21.92
N LEU A 865 -22.92 1.65 -23.01
CA LEU A 865 -24.28 1.13 -22.98
C LEU A 865 -24.31 -0.37 -23.34
N TRP A 866 -24.85 -1.16 -22.42
CA TRP A 866 -24.94 -2.61 -22.50
C TRP A 866 -26.37 -3.07 -22.24
N ASP A 867 -26.79 -4.10 -22.96
CA ASP A 867 -28.08 -4.77 -22.80
C ASP A 867 -27.83 -6.16 -22.22
N TYR A 868 -28.60 -6.53 -21.19
CA TYR A 868 -28.62 -7.90 -20.66
C TYR A 868 -29.89 -8.60 -21.12
N ASP A 869 -29.72 -9.77 -21.73
CA ASP A 869 -30.81 -10.62 -22.17
C ASP A 869 -30.92 -11.83 -21.22
N LEU A 870 -32.03 -11.90 -20.47
CA LEU A 870 -32.25 -12.95 -19.46
C LEU A 870 -32.46 -14.33 -20.10
N ASP A 871 -33.09 -14.40 -21.28
CA ASP A 871 -33.43 -15.65 -21.97
C ASP A 871 -32.14 -16.30 -22.51
N THR A 872 -31.24 -15.49 -23.05
CA THR A 872 -29.98 -15.97 -23.65
C THR A 872 -28.79 -15.90 -22.71
N GLN A 873 -28.89 -15.16 -21.61
CA GLN A 873 -27.86 -14.88 -20.61
C GLN A 873 -26.62 -14.15 -21.18
N HIS A 874 -26.79 -13.30 -22.19
CA HIS A 874 -25.70 -12.51 -22.77
C HIS A 874 -25.75 -11.06 -22.31
N ILE A 875 -24.56 -10.49 -22.11
CA ILE A 875 -24.38 -9.04 -22.02
C ILE A 875 -23.87 -8.58 -23.38
N SER A 876 -24.64 -7.74 -24.08
CA SER A 876 -24.31 -7.25 -25.41
C SER A 876 -24.15 -5.74 -25.43
N HIS A 877 -23.15 -5.25 -26.17
CA HIS A 877 -22.96 -3.82 -26.37
C HIS A 877 -24.09 -3.26 -27.26
N ARG A 878 -24.75 -2.18 -26.83
CA ARG A 878 -25.99 -1.73 -27.46
C ARG A 878 -25.83 -1.28 -28.91
N GLU A 879 -24.72 -0.62 -29.24
CA GLU A 879 -24.48 -0.05 -30.57
C GLU A 879 -23.91 -1.09 -31.54
N THR A 880 -22.82 -1.77 -31.15
CA THR A 880 -22.13 -2.74 -32.02
C THR A 880 -22.74 -4.14 -32.01
N LYS A 881 -23.65 -4.42 -31.07
CA LYS A 881 -24.28 -5.75 -30.87
C LYS A 881 -23.28 -6.89 -30.61
N LEU A 882 -22.07 -6.56 -30.16
CA LEU A 882 -21.06 -7.54 -29.76
C LEU A 882 -21.35 -8.04 -28.33
N CYS A 883 -21.18 -9.33 -28.08
CA CYS A 883 -21.37 -9.95 -26.79
C CYS A 883 -20.08 -9.96 -25.98
N LEU A 884 -20.22 -9.78 -24.67
CA LEU A 884 -19.13 -9.90 -23.69
C LEU A 884 -18.69 -11.37 -23.62
N THR A 885 -17.40 -11.61 -23.78
CA THR A 885 -16.80 -12.95 -23.95
C THR A 885 -15.53 -13.09 -23.16
N LEU A 886 -15.38 -14.24 -22.51
CA LEU A 886 -14.19 -14.65 -21.80
C LEU A 886 -13.22 -15.41 -22.71
N LYS A 887 -12.01 -14.91 -22.92
CA LYS A 887 -10.95 -15.64 -23.64
C LYS A 887 -9.77 -15.95 -22.75
N SER A 888 -9.15 -17.11 -23.00
CA SER A 888 -7.87 -17.49 -22.41
C SER A 888 -6.73 -16.83 -23.20
N ALA A 889 -5.93 -15.98 -22.58
CA ALA A 889 -4.75 -15.39 -23.21
C ALA A 889 -3.50 -16.24 -22.89
N LEU A 890 -2.76 -16.61 -23.92
CA LEU A 890 -1.45 -17.29 -23.79
C LEU A 890 -0.37 -16.24 -23.51
N THR A 891 0.11 -16.16 -22.27
CA THR A 891 1.29 -15.37 -21.92
C THR A 891 2.55 -16.18 -22.28
N GLY A 892 3.36 -15.67 -23.22
CA GLY A 892 4.59 -16.34 -23.67
C GLY A 892 5.65 -16.41 -22.57
N GLY A 893 5.84 -17.60 -22.01
CA GLY A 893 6.89 -17.94 -21.03
C GLY A 893 6.78 -19.41 -20.61
N ARG A 894 7.89 -20.06 -20.25
CA ARG A 894 8.02 -21.53 -20.00
C ARG A 894 7.17 -22.10 -18.83
N THR A 895 6.36 -21.28 -18.17
CA THR A 895 5.38 -21.66 -17.14
C THR A 895 4.01 -21.06 -17.51
N GLN A 896 3.17 -21.85 -18.20
CA GLN A 896 1.85 -21.41 -18.66
C GLN A 896 0.87 -21.23 -17.48
N LYS A 897 0.66 -20.00 -17.01
CA LYS A 897 -0.60 -19.59 -16.36
C LYS A 897 -1.41 -18.84 -17.42
N SER A 898 -2.54 -19.40 -17.86
CA SER A 898 -3.45 -18.70 -18.77
C SER A 898 -4.18 -17.59 -18.03
N GLU A 899 -3.86 -16.34 -18.34
CA GLU A 899 -4.61 -15.21 -17.81
C GLU A 899 -5.90 -15.05 -18.63
N LYS A 900 -7.05 -15.08 -17.96
CA LYS A 900 -8.35 -14.91 -18.62
C LYS A 900 -8.59 -13.42 -18.88
N ILE A 901 -8.97 -13.05 -20.09
CA ILE A 901 -9.31 -11.67 -20.46
C ILE A 901 -10.77 -11.59 -20.90
N VAL A 902 -11.43 -10.49 -20.55
CA VAL A 902 -12.80 -10.22 -21.00
C VAL A 902 -12.75 -9.27 -22.19
N MET A 903 -13.48 -9.56 -23.26
CA MET A 903 -13.55 -8.78 -24.48
C MET A 903 -14.96 -8.79 -25.08
N ALA A 904 -15.25 -7.95 -26.06
CA ALA A 904 -16.51 -7.96 -26.80
C ALA A 904 -16.29 -8.48 -28.23
N ILE A 905 -16.96 -9.57 -28.61
CA ILE A 905 -16.88 -10.18 -29.95
C ILE A 905 -18.28 -10.55 -30.50
N GLU A 906 -18.34 -11.15 -31.69
CA GLU A 906 -19.60 -11.61 -32.29
C GLU A 906 -20.33 -12.59 -31.36
N CYS A 907 -21.64 -12.39 -31.19
CA CYS A 907 -22.47 -13.20 -30.32
C CYS A 907 -22.61 -14.63 -30.86
N ASP A 908 -22.26 -15.62 -30.03
CA ASP A 908 -22.54 -17.04 -30.28
C ASP A 908 -23.36 -17.59 -29.12
N PHE A 909 -24.65 -17.86 -29.37
CA PHE A 909 -25.59 -18.30 -28.33
C PHE A 909 -25.28 -19.67 -27.74
N LYS A 910 -24.41 -20.46 -28.39
CA LYS A 910 -23.95 -21.77 -27.92
C LYS A 910 -22.64 -21.67 -27.13
N ASP A 911 -21.93 -20.56 -27.21
CA ASP A 911 -20.64 -20.38 -26.57
C ASP A 911 -20.80 -20.08 -25.07
N ILE A 912 -20.35 -21.03 -24.24
CA ILE A 912 -20.40 -20.92 -22.78
C ILE A 912 -19.55 -19.76 -22.25
N THR A 913 -18.54 -19.32 -23.00
CA THR A 913 -17.68 -18.20 -22.61
C THR A 913 -18.37 -16.83 -22.72
N GLN A 914 -19.58 -16.79 -23.30
CA GLN A 914 -20.40 -15.58 -23.43
C GLN A 914 -21.60 -15.55 -22.48
N LYS A 915 -21.73 -16.53 -21.58
CA LYS A 915 -22.85 -16.67 -20.66
C LYS A 915 -22.53 -16.00 -19.32
N TRP A 916 -23.39 -15.07 -18.91
CA TRP A 916 -23.23 -14.27 -17.70
C TRP A 916 -24.50 -14.30 -16.85
N GLY A 917 -24.30 -14.51 -15.54
CA GLY A 917 -25.35 -14.45 -14.54
C GLY A 917 -25.29 -13.15 -13.75
N LEU A 918 -26.45 -12.64 -13.37
CA LEU A 918 -26.60 -11.51 -12.46
C LEU A 918 -27.05 -12.05 -11.10
N ILE A 919 -26.20 -11.92 -10.08
CA ILE A 919 -26.54 -12.33 -8.71
C ILE A 919 -26.84 -11.10 -7.86
N PRO A 920 -28.10 -10.87 -7.46
CA PRO A 920 -28.50 -9.68 -6.71
C PRO A 920 -27.95 -9.73 -5.29
N LEU A 921 -27.55 -8.58 -4.77
CA LEU A 921 -27.11 -8.43 -3.39
C LEU A 921 -28.13 -7.64 -2.57
N PRO A 922 -28.37 -8.00 -1.30
CA PRO A 922 -29.32 -7.28 -0.46
C PRO A 922 -28.79 -5.87 -0.16
N TRP A 923 -29.63 -4.87 -0.37
CA TRP A 923 -29.32 -3.47 -0.04
C TRP A 923 -30.43 -2.79 0.76
N LYS A 924 -31.57 -3.47 0.93
CA LYS A 924 -32.73 -3.09 1.74
C LYS A 924 -33.06 -4.22 2.71
N ILE A 925 -33.84 -3.93 3.75
CA ILE A 925 -34.43 -4.93 4.66
C ILE A 925 -35.82 -5.29 4.18
#